data_AF-A0A448Z901-F1
#
_entry.id   AF-A0A448Z901-F1
#
_cell.length_a   1.000
_cell.length_b   1.000
_cell.length_c   1.000
_cell.angle_alpha   90.00
_cell.angle_beta   90.00
_cell.angle_gamma   90.00
#
_symmetry.space_group_name_H-M   'P 1'
#
loop_
_entity.id
_entity.type
_entity.pdbx_description
1 polymer ?
#
loop_
_entity_poly.entity_id
_entity_poly.type
_entity_poly.pdbx_seq_one_letter_code
_entity_poly.pdbx_strand_id
1 'polypeptide(L)'
;MSGAPRLPSICVGVLVRSLLLLLFLSLSIFRVDGRRRNPTLESSNPSETAGRRLTESNDESEGATTTSALLRHVSNDDGSSRSLIGTNVDVPKATTPDDHLVTNLPLLKDFEAKHWAGLLPVNDKGDGYLFYWLFAPDPKVLQEEKDRGRVKQDESNVPLVLWLNGGPACSSMDGLWLENGPFRLDTGNGNGEWGNIKLDPHSWHHAPAYVLYVDQPVGTGLAFTTSGNYPNNDQRVNEDFYYFLTEFMKLHGPNLNVQKNSDGLLTLGRPFFFSGESHAGHYIPSMMNYIRKQNANPKTLKQRQNGGVVMPLSGALIGNGWFDPVYQYSAHEAAYGYGLIGKAQKRSLALAEEKCQADLRKGRYTSGACFGLLEKVVSNSLGKGNDFVVSQYDQRVWEKRRFARDFPPGHKEVEAFLGRTHIVANAPIESVLSAIHAMPSWESGQRYRECTDPPYNALKHQDGLGVVGDIVEVLEDDTQKTRLLFFNGVHDLICNHVGNENALEALPWKYRAEYINAERYGWNAASTNKLGGYMKEFQNLGFLKVLDSGHMVPMDVPSIALDMVRAFVYHEPFNTFRQDINPVSESEVPQNSNGCNDCPVCEECTMQTCEERFQVSKGSSMLSGIGWGVTAFCAMAGCYCLYFYGSKLLCRRRRQKYYSDASGTVELSASSAASNGGYSDVDNDVASESDGLFYGDNEEFEDQKIDLSDPSFGGSDDDSTRRRVRGLS
;
A
#
# COMPACT_ATOMS: atom_id res chain seq x y z
N MET A 1 15.89 -50.72 -50.25
CA MET A 1 14.98 -51.80 -49.80
C MET A 1 15.35 -52.13 -48.35
N SER A 2 14.37 -52.50 -47.50
CA SER A 2 14.50 -53.16 -46.17
C SER A 2 15.65 -52.77 -45.21
N GLY A 3 15.42 -52.37 -43.95
CA GLY A 3 14.17 -52.10 -43.23
C GLY A 3 14.25 -52.37 -41.72
N ALA A 4 13.63 -51.48 -40.92
CA ALA A 4 13.36 -51.60 -39.47
C ALA A 4 14.58 -51.56 -38.48
N PRO A 5 14.37 -51.18 -37.19
CA PRO A 5 15.41 -50.55 -36.37
C PRO A 5 15.88 -51.34 -35.13
N ARG A 6 16.90 -50.81 -34.44
CA ARG A 6 17.34 -51.24 -33.09
C ARG A 6 16.97 -50.19 -32.03
N LEU A 7 16.44 -50.63 -30.89
CA LEU A 7 16.24 -49.82 -29.67
C LEU A 7 17.45 -49.97 -28.72
N PRO A 8 17.85 -48.92 -27.98
CA PRO A 8 18.94 -48.97 -26.99
C PRO A 8 18.47 -49.39 -25.58
N SER A 9 19.40 -49.92 -24.78
CA SER A 9 19.11 -50.59 -23.50
C SER A 9 19.22 -49.69 -22.26
N ILE A 10 18.11 -49.42 -21.56
CA ILE A 10 18.13 -48.87 -20.18
C ILE A 10 17.00 -49.50 -19.34
N CYS A 11 17.21 -50.68 -18.75
CA CYS A 11 16.30 -51.22 -17.71
C CYS A 11 16.88 -52.33 -16.81
N VAL A 12 18.10 -52.16 -16.28
CA VAL A 12 18.73 -53.14 -15.34
C VAL A 12 19.25 -52.50 -14.04
N GLY A 13 19.44 -51.17 -14.00
CA GLY A 13 20.17 -50.49 -12.91
C GLY A 13 19.41 -50.24 -11.59
N VAL A 14 18.09 -50.45 -11.53
CA VAL A 14 17.25 -49.94 -10.41
C VAL A 14 16.95 -50.98 -9.34
N LEU A 15 16.86 -52.28 -9.69
CA LEU A 15 16.42 -53.34 -8.77
C LEU A 15 17.45 -53.77 -7.70
N VAL A 16 18.69 -53.28 -7.77
CA VAL A 16 19.79 -53.70 -6.86
C VAL A 16 20.02 -52.73 -5.69
N ARG A 17 19.56 -51.46 -5.79
CA ARG A 17 19.82 -50.46 -4.73
C ARG A 17 18.81 -50.47 -3.57
N SER A 18 17.62 -51.02 -3.75
CA SER A 18 16.55 -50.99 -2.73
C SER A 18 16.67 -52.06 -1.64
N LEU A 19 17.56 -53.05 -1.78
CA LEU A 19 17.70 -54.16 -0.81
C LEU A 19 18.77 -53.93 0.27
N LEU A 20 19.62 -52.90 0.14
CA LEU A 20 20.79 -52.69 1.01
C LEU A 20 20.58 -51.68 2.15
N LEU A 21 19.51 -50.88 2.13
CA LEU A 21 19.21 -49.88 3.18
C LEU A 21 18.40 -50.43 4.37
N LEU A 22 17.85 -51.65 4.28
CA LEU A 22 17.05 -52.27 5.35
C LEU A 22 17.86 -53.18 6.30
N LEU A 23 19.20 -53.20 6.18
CA LEU A 23 20.09 -54.07 6.96
C LEU A 23 21.08 -53.32 7.89
N PHE A 24 20.97 -51.99 8.01
CA PHE A 24 21.89 -51.15 8.79
C PHE A 24 21.26 -50.45 10.01
N LEU A 25 20.04 -50.85 10.42
CA LEU A 25 19.30 -50.26 11.55
C LEU A 25 18.93 -51.28 12.63
N SER A 26 19.91 -52.10 13.02
CA SER A 26 19.87 -52.94 14.23
C SER A 26 21.30 -53.22 14.71
N LEU A 27 21.52 -53.22 16.04
CA LEU A 27 22.84 -53.20 16.72
C LEU A 27 23.50 -51.78 16.66
N SER A 28 24.00 -51.19 17.74
CA SER A 28 24.19 -51.65 19.13
C SER A 28 23.88 -50.56 20.18
N ILE A 29 23.57 -51.00 21.41
CA ILE A 29 23.51 -50.19 22.64
C ILE A 29 24.73 -50.55 23.52
N PHE A 30 25.03 -49.70 24.52
CA PHE A 30 26.04 -49.77 25.60
C PHE A 30 27.40 -49.06 25.34
N ARG A 31 28.13 -48.50 26.32
CA ARG A 31 27.85 -47.81 27.64
C ARG A 31 29.20 -47.37 28.26
N VAL A 32 29.19 -46.46 29.25
CA VAL A 32 30.20 -46.19 30.33
C VAL A 32 31.18 -45.01 30.16
N ASP A 33 31.37 -44.32 31.30
CA ASP A 33 32.12 -43.11 31.73
C ASP A 33 33.57 -42.83 31.25
N GLY A 34 34.06 -41.58 31.49
CA GLY A 34 35.45 -41.18 31.13
C GLY A 34 36.21 -40.08 31.93
N ARG A 35 35.58 -39.04 32.52
CA ARG A 35 36.19 -37.97 33.40
C ARG A 35 37.31 -37.03 32.85
N ARG A 36 37.15 -35.71 33.17
CA ARG A 36 38.18 -34.62 33.31
C ARG A 36 38.81 -34.11 31.98
N ARG A 37 39.26 -32.85 31.85
CA ARG A 37 39.55 -31.74 32.80
C ARG A 37 39.47 -30.35 32.10
N ASN A 38 39.02 -29.28 32.78
CA ASN A 38 39.23 -27.88 32.36
C ASN A 38 40.61 -27.34 32.83
N PRO A 39 41.10 -26.23 32.23
CA PRO A 39 40.99 -24.86 32.80
C PRO A 39 40.29 -23.88 31.81
N THR A 40 39.37 -22.96 32.16
CA THR A 40 39.42 -21.70 33.00
C THR A 40 40.34 -20.61 32.41
N LEU A 41 40.18 -19.28 32.61
CA LEU A 41 39.38 -18.35 33.46
C LEU A 41 38.78 -17.25 32.52
N GLU A 42 37.92 -16.25 32.80
CA GLU A 42 36.98 -15.72 33.84
C GLU A 42 36.02 -14.71 33.09
N SER A 43 34.81 -14.25 33.49
CA SER A 43 34.26 -13.52 34.67
C SER A 43 34.51 -11.98 34.67
N SER A 44 33.72 -11.10 35.30
CA SER A 44 32.29 -11.10 35.74
C SER A 44 31.87 -9.74 36.34
N ASN A 45 30.59 -9.35 36.26
CA ASN A 45 30.02 -8.24 37.07
C ASN A 45 30.01 -8.57 38.59
N PRO A 46 29.87 -7.54 39.44
CA PRO A 46 28.99 -7.62 40.61
C PRO A 46 28.04 -6.41 40.74
N SER A 47 27.11 -6.49 41.69
CA SER A 47 26.04 -5.51 41.96
C SER A 47 25.91 -5.17 43.45
N GLU A 48 24.94 -4.31 43.77
CA GLU A 48 24.32 -4.03 45.09
C GLU A 48 24.95 -2.99 46.06
N THR A 49 24.22 -1.87 46.17
CA THR A 49 23.76 -1.15 47.39
C THR A 49 24.69 -0.92 48.59
N ALA A 50 24.79 0.36 49.03
CA ALA A 50 24.14 0.81 50.28
C ALA A 50 24.34 2.32 50.62
N GLY A 51 23.23 3.04 50.85
CA GLY A 51 23.08 3.88 52.05
C GLY A 51 23.46 5.38 52.08
N ARG A 52 22.52 6.15 52.67
CA ARG A 52 22.69 7.39 53.48
C ARG A 52 22.94 8.77 52.82
N ARG A 53 21.88 9.59 52.98
CA ARG A 53 21.78 10.79 53.86
C ARG A 53 22.04 12.18 53.23
N LEU A 54 20.97 12.98 53.32
CA LEU A 54 20.85 14.44 53.31
C LEU A 54 22.05 15.25 53.85
N THR A 55 22.36 16.35 53.16
CA THR A 55 22.60 17.69 53.74
C THR A 55 22.15 18.78 52.76
N GLU A 56 21.49 19.82 53.26
CA GLU A 56 21.22 21.07 52.53
C GLU A 56 22.44 21.99 52.56
N SER A 57 22.50 22.96 51.63
CA SER A 57 23.28 24.20 51.80
C SER A 57 22.68 25.31 50.93
N ASN A 58 22.28 26.41 51.55
CA ASN A 58 21.74 27.59 50.87
C ASN A 58 22.86 28.59 50.49
N ASP A 59 22.58 29.41 49.47
CA ASP A 59 22.80 30.87 49.40
C ASP A 59 21.84 31.33 48.26
N GLU A 60 20.96 32.33 48.39
CA GLU A 60 21.15 33.77 48.68
C GLU A 60 21.95 34.53 47.59
N SER A 61 21.51 35.70 47.09
CA SER A 61 20.24 36.45 47.24
C SER A 61 20.11 37.57 46.18
N GLU A 62 18.87 38.08 45.97
CA GLU A 62 18.46 39.40 45.36
C GLU A 62 19.05 39.87 43.99
N GLY A 63 18.32 40.49 43.05
CA GLY A 63 16.91 40.93 42.91
C GLY A 63 16.69 41.47 41.47
N ALA A 64 15.55 42.06 41.03
CA ALA A 64 14.31 42.41 41.71
C ALA A 64 13.13 42.66 40.71
N THR A 65 11.90 42.81 41.23
CA THR A 65 10.72 43.49 40.63
C THR A 65 10.08 42.97 39.32
N THR A 66 9.24 41.93 39.47
CA THR A 66 7.80 41.94 39.13
C THR A 66 7.27 42.51 37.81
N THR A 67 6.72 41.63 36.96
CA THR A 67 5.30 41.74 36.55
C THR A 67 4.67 40.34 36.46
N SER A 68 3.38 40.22 36.77
CA SER A 68 2.65 38.94 36.99
C SER A 68 1.24 39.08 36.42
N ALA A 69 0.57 38.07 35.87
CA ALA A 69 0.99 36.75 35.36
C ALA A 69 -0.20 36.14 34.58
N LEU A 70 0.03 35.11 33.75
CA LEU A 70 -1.00 34.10 33.45
C LEU A 70 -0.46 32.79 32.83
N LEU A 71 0.71 32.31 33.30
CA LEU A 71 1.14 30.94 33.03
C LEU A 71 0.36 29.96 33.94
N ARG A 72 -0.43 29.07 33.34
CA ARG A 72 -0.93 27.86 34.04
C ARG A 72 0.00 26.70 33.71
N HIS A 73 0.50 26.01 34.74
CA HIS A 73 1.15 24.72 34.55
C HIS A 73 0.14 23.72 33.95
N VAL A 74 0.54 23.07 32.85
CA VAL A 74 0.00 21.76 32.46
C VAL A 74 0.93 20.72 33.10
N SER A 75 0.37 19.83 33.92
CA SER A 75 1.09 18.71 34.51
C SER A 75 1.17 17.54 33.53
N ASN A 76 2.15 16.66 33.73
CA ASN A 76 2.17 15.35 33.07
C ASN A 76 1.05 14.44 33.62
N ASP A 77 0.65 13.48 32.77
CA ASP A 77 -0.05 12.21 33.01
C ASP A 77 -1.37 12.18 33.81
N ASP A 78 -2.47 11.84 33.13
CA ASP A 78 -3.11 10.53 33.35
C ASP A 78 -3.53 9.87 32.02
N GLY A 79 -3.63 8.54 32.02
CA GLY A 79 -4.03 7.75 30.86
C GLY A 79 -5.55 7.71 30.70
N SER A 80 -6.16 8.78 30.18
CA SER A 80 -7.59 8.79 29.84
C SER A 80 -7.87 9.23 28.40
N SER A 81 -8.58 8.38 27.65
CA SER A 81 -9.04 8.66 26.28
C SER A 81 -10.18 9.69 26.28
N ARG A 82 -9.81 10.94 26.53
CA ARG A 82 -10.61 12.12 26.27
C ARG A 82 -10.02 12.83 25.08
N SER A 83 -10.91 13.34 24.22
CA SER A 83 -10.53 14.18 23.08
C SER A 83 -9.63 15.34 23.54
N LEU A 84 -8.33 15.25 23.26
CA LEU A 84 -7.35 16.32 23.46
C LEU A 84 -7.63 17.52 22.52
N ILE A 85 -8.59 17.37 21.59
CA ILE A 85 -8.94 18.38 20.62
C ILE A 85 -9.57 19.60 21.29
N GLY A 86 -8.89 20.74 21.17
CA GLY A 86 -9.41 22.05 21.53
C GLY A 86 -10.56 22.45 20.59
N THR A 87 -11.75 22.69 21.15
CA THR A 87 -12.94 23.08 20.36
C THR A 87 -12.97 24.57 19.99
N ASN A 88 -12.18 25.39 20.68
CA ASN A 88 -12.00 26.82 20.40
C ASN A 88 -10.52 27.07 20.07
N VAL A 89 -10.19 27.11 18.78
CA VAL A 89 -8.86 27.41 18.25
C VAL A 89 -9.03 28.52 17.23
N ASP A 90 -8.22 29.57 17.33
CA ASP A 90 -8.20 30.62 16.31
C ASP A 90 -7.19 30.22 15.22
N VAL A 91 -7.65 30.15 13.97
CA VAL A 91 -6.79 29.89 12.82
C VAL A 91 -6.70 31.18 12.02
N PRO A 92 -5.57 31.91 12.07
CA PRO A 92 -5.42 33.20 11.39
C PRO A 92 -5.75 33.07 9.91
N LYS A 93 -6.81 33.77 9.46
CA LYS A 93 -7.24 33.71 8.06
C LYS A 93 -6.26 34.47 7.17
N ALA A 94 -5.40 33.74 6.48
CA ALA A 94 -4.57 34.28 5.41
C ALA A 94 -5.42 34.97 4.32
N THR A 95 -4.93 36.10 3.83
CA THR A 95 -5.55 36.98 2.83
C THR A 95 -4.66 37.20 1.62
N THR A 96 -3.34 37.07 1.79
CA THR A 96 -2.30 37.16 0.77
C THR A 96 -1.32 36.00 0.91
N PRO A 97 -0.55 35.63 -0.13
CA PRO A 97 0.50 34.62 0.01
C PRO A 97 1.46 34.91 1.16
N ASP A 98 1.80 36.18 1.37
CA ASP A 98 2.84 36.57 2.32
C ASP A 98 2.41 36.39 3.79
N ASP A 99 1.10 36.25 4.07
CA ASP A 99 0.57 35.86 5.39
C ASP A 99 0.96 34.43 5.80
N HIS A 100 1.45 33.61 4.85
CA HIS A 100 1.97 32.25 5.04
C HIS A 100 3.44 32.11 4.61
N LEU A 101 4.17 33.20 4.32
CA LEU A 101 5.56 33.13 3.84
C LEU A 101 6.53 32.71 4.96
N VAL A 102 7.20 31.57 4.77
CA VAL A 102 8.23 31.10 5.71
C VAL A 102 9.48 31.98 5.54
N THR A 103 9.93 32.62 6.62
CA THR A 103 11.06 33.57 6.60
C THR A 103 12.16 33.27 7.61
N ASN A 104 11.89 32.43 8.61
CA ASN A 104 12.76 32.24 9.78
C ASN A 104 12.70 30.79 10.33
N LEU A 105 12.59 29.79 9.44
CA LEU A 105 12.57 28.38 9.84
C LEU A 105 13.81 28.03 10.68
N PRO A 106 13.66 27.55 11.94
CA PRO A 106 14.81 27.19 12.77
C PRO A 106 15.72 26.17 12.10
N LEU A 107 17.03 26.30 12.33
CA LEU A 107 18.10 25.47 11.77
C LEU A 107 18.33 25.61 10.24
N LEU A 108 17.46 26.30 9.50
CA LEU A 108 17.74 26.72 8.13
C LEU A 108 18.61 27.98 8.14
N LYS A 109 19.60 28.05 7.23
CA LYS A 109 20.51 29.20 7.09
C LYS A 109 20.21 30.01 5.84
N ASP A 110 20.52 29.42 4.69
CA ASP A 110 20.39 30.05 3.39
C ASP A 110 19.51 29.14 2.51
N PHE A 111 18.42 29.69 1.98
CA PHE A 111 17.56 29.03 1.00
C PHE A 111 16.98 30.12 0.08
N GLU A 112 17.24 30.02 -1.23
CA GLU A 112 16.97 31.13 -2.16
C GLU A 112 15.56 31.10 -2.77
N ALA A 113 14.92 29.92 -2.82
CA ALA A 113 13.55 29.79 -3.30
C ALA A 113 12.55 30.26 -2.23
N LYS A 114 11.53 31.02 -2.62
CA LYS A 114 10.42 31.34 -1.72
C LYS A 114 9.64 30.08 -1.37
N HIS A 115 9.22 29.96 -0.12
CA HIS A 115 8.34 28.88 0.33
C HIS A 115 7.32 29.39 1.34
N TRP A 116 6.13 28.80 1.30
CA TRP A 116 4.96 29.21 2.07
C TRP A 116 4.36 28.00 2.77
N ALA A 117 3.99 28.13 4.03
CA ALA A 117 3.38 27.06 4.81
C ALA A 117 2.30 27.63 5.72
N GLY A 118 1.26 26.82 5.98
CA GLY A 118 0.18 27.20 6.86
C GLY A 118 -1.04 26.30 6.75
N LEU A 119 -2.13 26.75 7.34
CA LEU A 119 -3.38 26.00 7.48
C LEU A 119 -4.48 26.63 6.61
N LEU A 120 -5.25 25.79 5.92
CA LEU A 120 -6.41 26.25 5.14
C LEU A 120 -7.65 25.38 5.45
N PRO A 121 -8.84 25.99 5.59
CA PRO A 121 -10.06 25.28 5.96
C PRO A 121 -10.53 24.34 4.84
N VAL A 122 -11.25 23.28 5.23
CA VAL A 122 -11.87 22.31 4.29
C VAL A 122 -13.36 22.54 4.05
N ASN A 123 -13.99 23.47 4.78
CA ASN A 123 -15.40 23.81 4.59
C ASN A 123 -15.73 25.19 5.18
N ASP A 124 -16.92 25.72 4.86
CA ASP A 124 -17.39 27.04 5.30
C ASP A 124 -17.65 27.16 6.83
N LYS A 125 -17.60 26.06 7.61
CA LYS A 125 -17.81 26.09 9.07
C LYS A 125 -16.53 26.42 9.85
N GLY A 126 -15.35 26.18 9.27
CA GLY A 126 -14.07 26.25 9.98
C GLY A 126 -13.86 25.15 11.04
N ASP A 127 -14.49 23.98 10.88
CA ASP A 127 -14.36 22.86 11.83
C ASP A 127 -13.28 21.82 11.45
N GLY A 128 -12.55 22.04 10.35
CA GLY A 128 -11.43 21.24 9.88
C GLY A 128 -10.50 21.98 8.91
N TYR A 129 -9.22 21.66 8.98
CA TYR A 129 -8.12 22.33 8.27
C TYR A 129 -7.11 21.31 7.74
N LEU A 130 -6.57 21.54 6.55
CA LEU A 130 -5.38 20.85 6.05
C LEU A 130 -4.16 21.77 6.20
N PHE A 131 -3.02 21.18 6.55
CA PHE A 131 -1.72 21.85 6.50
C PHE A 131 -1.09 21.66 5.12
N TYR A 132 -0.36 22.67 4.64
CA TYR A 132 0.39 22.59 3.39
C TYR A 132 1.74 23.27 3.47
N TRP A 133 2.65 22.87 2.57
CA TRP A 133 3.90 23.57 2.30
C TRP A 133 4.12 23.68 0.78
N LEU A 134 4.13 24.91 0.27
CA LEU A 134 4.41 25.26 -1.12
C LEU A 134 5.84 25.78 -1.27
N PHE A 135 6.57 25.27 -2.26
CA PHE A 135 7.88 25.77 -2.67
C PHE A 135 7.79 26.36 -4.08
N ALA A 136 8.44 27.49 -4.32
CA ALA A 136 8.74 27.99 -5.65
C ALA A 136 9.85 27.13 -6.33
N PRO A 137 9.98 27.15 -7.66
CA PRO A 137 11.15 26.61 -8.35
C PRO A 137 12.44 27.29 -7.85
N ASP A 138 13.56 26.55 -7.85
CA ASP A 138 14.86 27.17 -7.56
C ASP A 138 15.18 28.28 -8.59
N PRO A 139 15.59 29.48 -8.15
CA PRO A 139 15.76 30.62 -9.04
C PRO A 139 16.94 30.48 -10.02
N LYS A 140 17.99 29.71 -9.69
CA LYS A 140 19.12 29.46 -10.60
C LYS A 140 18.71 28.47 -11.68
N VAL A 141 18.11 27.34 -11.29
CA VAL A 141 17.60 26.32 -12.22
C VAL A 141 16.51 26.91 -13.12
N LEU A 142 15.62 27.74 -12.58
CA LEU A 142 14.61 28.45 -13.36
C LEU A 142 15.23 29.35 -14.45
N GLN A 143 16.33 30.05 -14.14
CA GLN A 143 17.03 30.88 -15.12
C GLN A 143 17.79 30.03 -16.15
N GLU A 144 18.53 29.00 -15.72
CA GLU A 144 19.21 28.08 -16.65
C GLU A 144 18.23 27.45 -17.64
N GLU A 145 17.02 27.11 -17.19
CA GLU A 145 16.00 26.47 -18.02
C GLU A 145 15.21 27.45 -18.90
N LYS A 146 15.19 28.75 -18.55
CA LYS A 146 14.82 29.83 -19.47
C LYS A 146 15.87 30.02 -20.56
N ASP A 147 17.15 29.97 -20.21
CA ASP A 147 18.26 30.14 -21.15
C ASP A 147 18.40 28.95 -22.11
N ARG A 148 18.05 27.73 -21.64
CA ARG A 148 17.89 26.52 -22.46
C ARG A 148 16.60 26.49 -23.29
N GLY A 149 15.66 27.40 -23.02
CA GLY A 149 14.36 27.48 -23.71
C GLY A 149 13.34 26.39 -23.34
N ARG A 150 13.60 25.59 -22.30
CA ARG A 150 12.64 24.61 -21.74
C ARG A 150 11.53 25.33 -20.96
N VAL A 151 11.90 26.38 -20.23
CA VAL A 151 10.98 27.30 -19.55
C VAL A 151 10.80 28.57 -20.40
N LYS A 152 9.56 29.05 -20.50
CA LYS A 152 9.25 30.33 -21.16
C LYS A 152 9.67 31.52 -20.31
N GLN A 153 9.97 32.63 -20.96
CA GLN A 153 10.29 33.90 -20.30
C GLN A 153 9.13 34.45 -19.43
N ASP A 154 7.88 34.10 -19.75
CA ASP A 154 6.67 34.44 -18.97
C ASP A 154 6.30 33.41 -17.89
N GLU A 155 7.11 32.36 -17.72
CA GLU A 155 6.92 31.24 -16.78
C GLU A 155 5.58 30.48 -16.92
N SER A 156 4.80 30.72 -17.98
CA SER A 156 3.45 30.16 -18.16
C SER A 156 3.41 28.65 -18.38
N ASN A 157 4.56 28.01 -18.63
CA ASN A 157 4.70 26.55 -18.72
C ASN A 157 5.45 25.92 -17.54
N VAL A 158 5.88 26.71 -16.54
CA VAL A 158 6.38 26.16 -15.28
C VAL A 158 5.20 25.49 -14.57
N PRO A 159 5.28 24.22 -14.15
CA PRO A 159 4.17 23.51 -13.55
C PRO A 159 3.90 23.92 -12.10
N LEU A 160 2.74 23.50 -11.60
CA LEU A 160 2.47 23.19 -10.20
C LEU A 160 2.40 21.66 -10.07
N VAL A 161 3.16 21.10 -9.14
CA VAL A 161 3.20 19.67 -8.82
C VAL A 161 2.76 19.51 -7.36
N LEU A 162 1.59 18.91 -7.15
CA LEU A 162 1.06 18.57 -5.83
C LEU A 162 1.60 17.19 -5.42
N TRP A 163 2.20 17.05 -4.23
CA TRP A 163 2.63 15.80 -3.65
C TRP A 163 1.73 15.36 -2.48
N LEU A 164 1.37 14.07 -2.47
CA LEU A 164 0.60 13.39 -1.43
C LEU A 164 1.28 12.08 -1.01
N ASN A 165 1.64 11.90 0.27
CA ASN A 165 1.94 10.56 0.79
C ASN A 165 0.63 9.78 1.03
N GLY A 166 0.75 8.46 1.26
CA GLY A 166 -0.38 7.53 1.29
C GLY A 166 -0.89 7.18 2.69
N GLY A 167 -0.63 5.95 3.13
CA GLY A 167 -1.12 5.39 4.39
C GLY A 167 -2.25 4.35 4.22
N PRO A 168 -3.54 4.70 4.37
CA PRO A 168 -4.11 6.05 4.39
C PRO A 168 -3.76 6.88 5.63
N ALA A 169 -3.79 8.21 5.48
CA ALA A 169 -3.46 9.20 6.50
C ALA A 169 -2.00 9.17 7.04
N CYS A 170 -1.04 9.08 6.11
CA CYS A 170 0.35 9.44 6.36
C CYS A 170 0.66 10.85 5.81
N SER A 171 1.51 11.59 6.51
CA SER A 171 1.82 12.99 6.25
C SER A 171 2.64 13.19 4.99
N SER A 172 2.30 14.24 4.23
CA SER A 172 3.09 14.66 3.07
C SER A 172 4.39 15.37 3.45
N MET A 173 4.67 15.51 4.76
CA MET A 173 5.94 15.96 5.29
C MET A 173 7.04 14.89 5.14
N ASP A 174 6.70 13.61 5.01
CA ASP A 174 7.68 12.58 4.63
C ASP A 174 8.21 12.85 3.21
N GLY A 175 7.30 13.11 2.27
CA GLY A 175 7.62 13.61 0.93
C GLY A 175 8.56 14.81 0.93
N LEU A 176 8.37 15.72 1.90
CA LEU A 176 9.17 16.93 2.04
C LEU A 176 10.57 16.63 2.63
N TRP A 177 10.61 16.04 3.83
CA TRP A 177 11.83 15.91 4.65
C TRP A 177 12.66 14.67 4.35
N LEU A 178 12.07 13.62 3.77
CA LEU A 178 12.71 12.32 3.57
C LEU A 178 12.90 11.97 2.09
N GLU A 179 11.98 12.37 1.21
CA GLU A 179 11.96 11.94 -0.20
C GLU A 179 12.40 13.02 -1.21
N ASN A 180 11.55 14.00 -1.51
CA ASN A 180 11.66 14.85 -2.70
C ASN A 180 11.57 16.37 -2.43
N GLY A 181 11.25 16.78 -1.20
CA GLY A 181 11.41 18.17 -0.76
C GLY A 181 12.87 18.61 -0.55
N PRO A 182 13.09 19.91 -0.37
CA PRO A 182 14.43 20.51 -0.38
C PRO A 182 15.24 20.28 0.88
N PHE A 183 14.67 19.72 1.94
CA PHE A 183 15.25 19.72 3.27
C PHE A 183 15.53 18.30 3.79
N ARG A 184 16.66 18.14 4.48
CA ARG A 184 17.02 16.96 5.28
C ARG A 184 17.40 17.41 6.68
N LEU A 185 16.88 16.73 7.70
CA LEU A 185 17.25 16.97 9.09
C LEU A 185 18.64 16.41 9.41
N ASP A 186 19.29 16.97 10.43
CA ASP A 186 20.56 16.50 10.97
C ASP A 186 20.48 16.48 12.50
N THR A 187 20.61 15.30 13.11
CA THR A 187 20.59 15.10 14.56
C THR A 187 21.99 14.98 15.18
N GLY A 188 23.02 15.41 14.44
CA GLY A 188 24.38 15.57 14.93
C GLY A 188 24.99 14.25 15.40
N ASN A 189 25.56 14.23 16.61
CA ASN A 189 26.23 13.05 17.17
C ASN A 189 25.28 12.17 18.02
N GLY A 190 23.96 12.32 17.88
CA GLY A 190 22.95 11.54 18.62
C GLY A 190 22.78 11.92 20.10
N ASN A 191 23.42 13.00 20.54
CA ASN A 191 23.39 13.51 21.92
C ASN A 191 22.27 14.54 22.20
N GLY A 192 21.23 14.57 21.35
CA GLY A 192 20.08 15.47 21.51
C GLY A 192 20.30 16.91 21.08
N GLU A 193 21.37 17.18 20.32
CA GLU A 193 21.69 18.48 19.71
C GLU A 193 21.41 18.44 18.20
N TRP A 194 20.67 19.43 17.70
CA TRP A 194 20.32 19.51 16.28
C TRP A 194 21.43 20.17 15.46
N GLY A 195 21.74 19.58 14.30
CA GLY A 195 22.53 20.20 13.25
C GLY A 195 21.72 21.24 12.47
N ASN A 196 22.31 21.77 11.39
CA ASN A 196 21.59 22.66 10.47
C ASN A 196 20.79 21.81 9.48
N ILE A 197 19.65 22.32 9.01
CA ILE A 197 18.92 21.71 7.88
C ILE A 197 19.85 21.69 6.67
N LYS A 198 19.99 20.52 6.06
CA LYS A 198 20.76 20.30 4.82
C LYS A 198 19.83 20.44 3.63
N LEU A 199 20.33 21.02 2.53
CA LEU A 199 19.59 21.09 1.28
C LEU A 199 19.82 19.82 0.44
N ASP A 200 18.77 19.25 -0.15
CA ASP A 200 18.90 18.15 -1.11
C ASP A 200 19.03 18.69 -2.55
N PRO A 201 20.15 18.45 -3.25
CA PRO A 201 20.35 18.92 -4.63
C PRO A 201 19.42 18.24 -5.65
N HIS A 202 18.64 17.23 -5.27
CA HIS A 202 17.72 16.50 -6.16
C HIS A 202 16.24 16.80 -5.90
N SER A 203 15.93 17.77 -5.05
CA SER A 203 14.53 18.09 -4.74
C SER A 203 13.73 18.48 -5.99
N TRP A 204 12.46 18.09 -6.04
CA TRP A 204 11.59 18.25 -7.22
C TRP A 204 11.33 19.72 -7.61
N HIS A 205 11.60 20.70 -6.75
CA HIS A 205 11.57 22.11 -7.15
C HIS A 205 12.72 22.49 -8.12
N HIS A 206 13.73 21.63 -8.28
CA HIS A 206 14.75 21.67 -9.36
C HIS A 206 14.28 21.06 -10.69
N ALA A 207 13.06 20.52 -10.78
CA ALA A 207 12.44 20.11 -12.04
C ALA A 207 11.66 21.28 -12.66
N PRO A 208 12.30 22.47 -12.79
CA PRO A 208 11.82 23.73 -12.21
C PRO A 208 10.30 23.79 -12.14
N ALA A 209 9.79 23.59 -10.92
CA ALA A 209 8.37 23.43 -10.63
C ALA A 209 8.01 24.17 -9.32
N TYR A 210 6.77 24.63 -9.20
CA TYR A 210 6.21 24.84 -7.87
C TYR A 210 5.83 23.48 -7.30
N VAL A 211 6.27 23.15 -6.09
CA VAL A 211 5.95 21.85 -5.45
C VAL A 211 5.16 22.09 -4.17
N LEU A 212 4.01 21.42 -4.04
CA LEU A 212 3.03 21.60 -2.99
C LEU A 212 2.83 20.29 -2.22
N TYR A 213 3.28 20.22 -0.98
CA TYR A 213 3.01 19.11 -0.06
C TYR A 213 1.74 19.42 0.73
N VAL A 214 0.82 18.46 0.89
CA VAL A 214 -0.44 18.67 1.65
C VAL A 214 -0.70 17.51 2.59
N ASP A 215 -0.86 17.80 3.88
CA ASP A 215 -1.33 16.82 4.86
C ASP A 215 -2.82 16.59 4.68
N GLN A 216 -3.20 15.36 4.31
CA GLN A 216 -4.58 14.96 4.06
C GLN A 216 -4.77 13.47 4.33
N PRO A 217 -5.99 13.01 4.71
CA PRO A 217 -7.17 13.81 5.02
C PRO A 217 -7.02 14.60 6.34
N VAL A 218 -8.06 15.35 6.72
CA VAL A 218 -8.14 16.05 8.01
C VAL A 218 -7.74 15.10 9.17
N GLY A 219 -6.85 15.55 10.05
CA GLY A 219 -6.28 14.75 11.15
C GLY A 219 -4.91 14.13 10.86
N THR A 220 -4.40 14.22 9.63
CA THR A 220 -3.08 13.72 9.20
C THR A 220 -1.98 14.73 9.51
N GLY A 221 -0.84 14.32 10.09
CA GLY A 221 0.29 15.23 10.32
C GLY A 221 -0.09 16.49 11.11
N LEU A 222 -0.01 17.66 10.48
CA LEU A 222 -0.44 18.97 11.01
C LEU A 222 -1.86 19.39 10.58
N ALA A 223 -2.56 18.60 9.76
CA ALA A 223 -3.99 18.78 9.49
C ALA A 223 -4.83 18.36 10.70
N PHE A 224 -5.89 19.10 11.04
CA PHE A 224 -6.70 18.84 12.24
C PHE A 224 -8.17 19.24 12.10
N THR A 225 -9.00 18.72 13.00
CA THR A 225 -10.42 19.06 13.16
C THR A 225 -10.64 19.58 14.57
N THR A 226 -11.50 20.60 14.75
CA THR A 226 -11.96 21.04 16.08
C THR A 226 -13.23 20.32 16.52
N SER A 227 -13.87 19.58 15.60
CA SER A 227 -15.13 18.87 15.84
C SER A 227 -14.97 17.37 16.11
N GLY A 228 -13.76 16.82 15.95
CA GLY A 228 -13.48 15.38 16.05
C GLY A 228 -14.05 14.54 14.90
N ASN A 229 -14.60 15.17 13.86
CA ASN A 229 -15.09 14.47 12.67
C ASN A 229 -13.96 14.27 11.65
N TYR A 230 -13.74 13.03 11.23
CA TYR A 230 -12.76 12.64 10.20
C TYR A 230 -13.48 12.14 8.94
N PRO A 231 -12.95 12.40 7.73
CA PRO A 231 -13.44 11.77 6.50
C PRO A 231 -13.43 10.24 6.60
N ASN A 232 -14.58 9.62 6.32
CA ASN A 232 -14.77 8.16 6.39
C ASN A 232 -15.21 7.55 5.05
N ASN A 233 -15.06 8.29 3.95
CA ASN A 233 -15.32 7.82 2.59
C ASN A 233 -14.66 8.75 1.55
N ASP A 234 -14.44 8.24 0.35
CA ASP A 234 -13.85 8.99 -0.78
C ASP A 234 -14.57 10.30 -1.10
N GLN A 235 -15.91 10.31 -1.06
CA GLN A 235 -16.67 11.53 -1.34
C GLN A 235 -16.32 12.63 -0.33
N ARG A 236 -16.16 12.29 0.95
CA ARG A 236 -15.75 13.25 1.99
C ARG A 236 -14.31 13.73 1.82
N VAL A 237 -13.36 12.82 1.56
CA VAL A 237 -11.97 13.19 1.27
C VAL A 237 -11.91 14.15 0.07
N ASN A 238 -12.67 13.87 -0.99
CA ASN A 238 -12.75 14.70 -2.18
C ASN A 238 -13.46 16.05 -1.96
N GLU A 239 -14.54 16.09 -1.16
CA GLU A 239 -15.25 17.32 -0.79
C GLU A 239 -14.32 18.28 -0.04
N ASP A 240 -13.67 17.77 1.02
CA ASP A 240 -12.78 18.54 1.89
C ASP A 240 -11.52 19.01 1.13
N PHE A 241 -10.88 18.11 0.36
CA PHE A 241 -9.66 18.42 -0.39
C PHE A 241 -9.93 19.38 -1.58
N TYR A 242 -11.08 19.26 -2.25
CA TYR A 242 -11.46 20.21 -3.30
C TYR A 242 -11.72 21.61 -2.74
N TYR A 243 -12.33 21.73 -1.56
CA TYR A 243 -12.52 23.02 -0.91
C TYR A 243 -11.18 23.63 -0.50
N PHE A 244 -10.29 22.84 0.14
CA PHE A 244 -8.92 23.25 0.46
C PHE A 244 -8.19 23.79 -0.79
N LEU A 245 -8.17 23.02 -1.89
CA LEU A 245 -7.54 23.47 -3.14
C LEU A 245 -8.19 24.74 -3.70
N THR A 246 -9.51 24.87 -3.55
CA THR A 246 -10.24 26.07 -4.01
C THR A 246 -9.83 27.32 -3.24
N GLU A 247 -9.56 27.24 -1.93
CA GLU A 247 -9.00 28.36 -1.16
C GLU A 247 -7.50 28.59 -1.45
N PHE A 248 -6.70 27.52 -1.52
CA PHE A 248 -5.27 27.58 -1.86
C PHE A 248 -5.02 28.29 -3.20
N MET A 249 -5.79 27.97 -4.24
CA MET A 249 -5.68 28.58 -5.57
C MET A 249 -6.10 30.06 -5.58
N LYS A 250 -6.95 30.51 -4.64
CA LYS A 250 -7.26 31.94 -4.46
C LYS A 250 -6.11 32.66 -3.77
N LEU A 251 -5.64 32.09 -2.65
CA LEU A 251 -4.56 32.67 -1.83
C LEU A 251 -3.29 32.84 -2.67
N HIS A 252 -2.81 31.75 -3.29
CA HIS A 252 -1.62 31.76 -4.13
C HIS A 252 -1.89 32.15 -5.59
N GLY A 253 -3.07 32.69 -5.90
CA GLY A 253 -3.43 33.13 -7.25
C GLY A 253 -2.41 34.08 -7.92
N PRO A 254 -1.79 35.04 -7.21
CA PRO A 254 -0.70 35.86 -7.76
C PRO A 254 0.56 35.07 -8.14
N ASN A 255 0.91 34.03 -7.37
CA ASN A 255 2.08 33.17 -7.64
C ASN A 255 1.78 32.13 -8.74
N LEU A 256 0.53 31.68 -8.80
CA LEU A 256 0.09 30.56 -9.64
C LEU A 256 -0.68 31.00 -10.89
N ASN A 257 -0.62 32.29 -11.25
CA ASN A 257 -1.28 32.83 -12.44
C ASN A 257 -2.78 32.45 -12.54
N VAL A 258 -3.50 32.54 -11.41
CA VAL A 258 -4.95 32.24 -11.36
C VAL A 258 -5.71 33.50 -11.76
N GLN A 259 -6.29 33.49 -12.97
CA GLN A 259 -6.94 34.66 -13.57
C GLN A 259 -8.41 34.38 -13.89
N LYS A 260 -9.21 35.43 -14.13
CA LYS A 260 -10.59 35.27 -14.62
C LYS A 260 -10.59 34.94 -16.11
N ASN A 261 -11.26 33.86 -16.49
CA ASN A 261 -11.52 33.50 -17.87
C ASN A 261 -12.67 34.35 -18.48
N SER A 262 -13.00 34.09 -19.75
CA SER A 262 -14.11 34.74 -20.48
C SER A 262 -15.47 34.64 -19.80
N ASP A 263 -15.70 33.58 -19.02
CA ASP A 263 -16.92 33.35 -18.25
C ASP A 263 -16.91 34.05 -16.88
N GLY A 264 -15.84 34.76 -16.53
CA GLY A 264 -15.64 35.43 -15.25
C GLY A 264 -15.23 34.49 -14.09
N LEU A 265 -14.99 33.21 -14.37
CA LEU A 265 -14.52 32.23 -13.39
C LEU A 265 -13.00 32.31 -13.22
N LEU A 266 -12.53 32.21 -11.97
CA LEU A 266 -11.11 32.01 -11.69
C LEU A 266 -10.65 30.68 -12.31
N THR A 267 -9.52 30.70 -13.00
CA THR A 267 -8.95 29.57 -13.73
C THR A 267 -7.44 29.55 -13.52
N LEU A 268 -6.89 28.38 -13.19
CA LEU A 268 -5.45 28.18 -13.07
C LEU A 268 -4.77 28.25 -14.45
N GLY A 269 -3.93 29.27 -14.66
CA GLY A 269 -3.26 29.55 -15.94
C GLY A 269 -1.88 28.90 -16.09
N ARG A 270 -1.68 27.70 -15.56
CA ARG A 270 -0.40 26.95 -15.52
C ARG A 270 -0.65 25.44 -15.60
N PRO A 271 0.30 24.62 -16.06
CA PRO A 271 0.18 23.16 -15.97
C PRO A 271 0.04 22.71 -14.50
N PHE A 272 -0.88 21.79 -14.23
CA PHE A 272 -1.15 21.27 -12.89
C PHE A 272 -1.08 19.75 -12.90
N PHE A 273 -0.15 19.21 -12.11
CA PHE A 273 0.08 17.80 -11.96
C PHE A 273 -0.18 17.37 -10.52
N PHE A 274 -0.85 16.25 -10.35
CA PHE A 274 -0.83 15.51 -9.08
C PHE A 274 0.41 14.60 -9.05
N SER A 275 0.86 14.25 -7.87
CA SER A 275 1.84 13.21 -7.63
C SER A 275 1.74 12.75 -6.19
N GLY A 276 2.37 11.62 -5.90
CA GLY A 276 2.32 11.03 -4.57
C GLY A 276 2.58 9.54 -4.63
N GLU A 277 2.53 8.89 -3.48
CA GLU A 277 2.88 7.47 -3.36
C GLU A 277 1.86 6.60 -2.61
N SER A 278 1.98 5.29 -2.74
CA SER A 278 1.29 4.32 -1.87
C SER A 278 -0.23 4.45 -2.00
N HIS A 279 -0.97 4.59 -0.88
CA HIS A 279 -2.41 4.86 -0.88
C HIS A 279 -2.80 6.18 -1.60
N ALA A 280 -1.86 7.08 -1.94
CA ALA A 280 -2.16 8.19 -2.87
C ALA A 280 -2.49 7.71 -4.29
N GLY A 281 -2.17 6.47 -4.66
CA GLY A 281 -2.73 5.83 -5.86
C GLY A 281 -4.26 5.73 -5.84
N HIS A 282 -4.88 5.74 -4.66
CA HIS A 282 -6.33 5.74 -4.46
C HIS A 282 -6.86 7.18 -4.40
N TYR A 283 -6.21 8.04 -3.61
CA TYR A 283 -6.56 9.46 -3.50
C TYR A 283 -6.49 10.21 -4.83
N ILE A 284 -5.39 10.08 -5.59
CA ILE A 284 -5.10 10.91 -6.76
C ILE A 284 -6.17 10.74 -7.87
N PRO A 285 -6.51 9.54 -8.36
CA PRO A 285 -7.54 9.39 -9.38
C PRO A 285 -8.93 9.84 -8.90
N SER A 286 -9.26 9.55 -7.63
CA SER A 286 -10.53 9.94 -6.99
C SER A 286 -10.69 11.47 -6.96
N MET A 287 -9.66 12.18 -6.48
CA MET A 287 -9.60 13.65 -6.43
C MET A 287 -9.59 14.26 -7.83
N MET A 288 -8.83 13.70 -8.77
CA MET A 288 -8.78 14.17 -10.15
C MET A 288 -10.12 14.01 -10.86
N ASN A 289 -10.81 12.88 -10.72
CA ASN A 289 -12.14 12.69 -11.30
C ASN A 289 -13.17 13.61 -10.63
N TYR A 290 -13.07 13.84 -9.31
CA TYR A 290 -13.91 14.85 -8.63
C TYR A 290 -13.68 16.25 -9.22
N ILE A 291 -12.42 16.70 -9.36
CA ILE A 291 -12.06 17.99 -9.97
C ILE A 291 -12.57 18.09 -11.40
N ARG A 292 -12.40 17.05 -12.22
CA ARG A 292 -12.96 16.96 -13.59
C ARG A 292 -14.47 17.18 -13.59
N LYS A 293 -15.20 16.48 -12.70
CA LYS A 293 -16.66 16.63 -12.51
C LYS A 293 -17.05 18.05 -12.04
N GLN A 294 -16.22 18.74 -11.26
CA GLN A 294 -16.46 20.14 -10.89
C GLN A 294 -16.18 21.11 -12.06
N ASN A 295 -15.06 20.96 -12.77
CA ASN A 295 -14.69 21.75 -13.94
C ASN A 295 -15.77 21.69 -15.04
N ALA A 296 -16.32 20.49 -15.27
CA ALA A 296 -17.40 20.24 -16.22
C ALA A 296 -18.75 20.92 -15.87
N ASN A 297 -18.88 21.52 -14.68
CA ASN A 297 -20.10 22.24 -14.26
C ASN A 297 -19.82 23.71 -13.83
N PRO A 298 -19.57 24.62 -14.79
CA PRO A 298 -19.39 26.05 -14.53
C PRO A 298 -20.55 26.74 -13.80
N LYS A 299 -21.77 26.18 -13.83
CA LYS A 299 -22.92 26.73 -13.09
C LYS A 299 -22.76 26.51 -11.59
N THR A 300 -22.44 25.29 -11.18
CA THR A 300 -22.17 24.98 -9.77
C THR A 300 -20.91 25.68 -9.26
N LEU A 301 -19.86 25.84 -10.08
CA LEU A 301 -18.69 26.66 -9.71
C LEU A 301 -19.05 28.12 -9.41
N LYS A 302 -19.94 28.73 -10.20
CA LYS A 302 -20.46 30.10 -9.98
C LYS A 302 -21.42 30.22 -8.79
N GLN A 303 -21.90 29.11 -8.23
CA GLN A 303 -22.90 29.06 -7.15
C GLN A 303 -22.34 28.62 -5.79
N ARG A 304 -21.09 28.17 -5.70
CA ARG A 304 -20.42 27.89 -4.41
C ARG A 304 -20.30 29.16 -3.56
N GLN A 305 -20.48 29.04 -2.25
CA GLN A 305 -20.49 30.19 -1.32
C GLN A 305 -19.14 30.91 -1.27
N ASN A 306 -18.04 30.15 -1.21
CA ASN A 306 -16.68 30.66 -1.34
C ASN A 306 -16.29 31.07 -2.79
N GLY A 307 -17.09 30.67 -3.79
CA GLY A 307 -16.78 30.80 -5.22
C GLY A 307 -15.80 29.73 -5.74
N GLY A 308 -16.10 29.12 -6.90
CA GLY A 308 -15.27 28.06 -7.49
C GLY A 308 -14.08 28.55 -8.32
N VAL A 309 -13.05 27.70 -8.39
CA VAL A 309 -11.90 27.83 -9.29
C VAL A 309 -11.93 26.66 -10.29
N VAL A 310 -11.67 26.94 -11.57
CA VAL A 310 -11.42 25.94 -12.61
C VAL A 310 -9.95 25.51 -12.53
N MET A 311 -9.70 24.21 -12.38
CA MET A 311 -8.36 23.65 -12.19
C MET A 311 -8.06 22.62 -13.30
N PRO A 312 -7.52 23.04 -14.46
CA PRO A 312 -7.28 22.13 -15.59
C PRO A 312 -6.18 21.12 -15.26
N LEU A 313 -6.47 19.83 -15.34
CA LEU A 313 -5.56 18.75 -14.97
C LEU A 313 -4.62 18.39 -16.13
N SER A 314 -3.32 18.50 -15.92
CA SER A 314 -2.30 18.16 -16.93
C SER A 314 -1.84 16.70 -16.83
N GLY A 315 -1.81 16.14 -15.62
CA GLY A 315 -1.51 14.73 -15.41
C GLY A 315 -1.32 14.32 -13.95
N ALA A 316 -0.83 13.10 -13.75
CA ALA A 316 -0.35 12.61 -12.47
C ALA A 316 0.90 11.73 -12.57
N LEU A 317 1.73 11.74 -11.52
CA LEU A 317 2.82 10.78 -11.28
C LEU A 317 2.50 9.97 -10.00
N ILE A 318 2.06 8.72 -10.15
CA ILE A 318 1.64 7.86 -9.04
C ILE A 318 2.77 6.86 -8.75
N GLY A 319 3.48 7.08 -7.65
CA GLY A 319 4.57 6.22 -7.16
C GLY A 319 4.03 5.04 -6.38
N ASN A 320 4.50 3.84 -6.67
CA ASN A 320 4.25 2.62 -5.89
C ASN A 320 2.79 2.52 -5.41
N GLY A 321 1.84 2.78 -6.32
CA GLY A 321 0.48 3.14 -5.95
C GLY A 321 -0.38 1.95 -5.55
N TRP A 322 -1.43 2.22 -4.77
CA TRP A 322 -2.52 1.31 -4.43
C TRP A 322 -3.84 1.87 -4.97
N PHE A 323 -4.53 1.16 -5.87
CA PHE A 323 -5.68 1.65 -6.65
C PHE A 323 -6.60 0.55 -7.23
N ASP A 324 -6.11 -0.69 -7.40
CA ASP A 324 -6.91 -1.88 -7.74
C ASP A 324 -6.44 -3.09 -6.91
N PRO A 325 -6.94 -3.21 -5.66
CA PRO A 325 -6.59 -4.31 -4.76
C PRO A 325 -6.87 -5.72 -5.33
N VAL A 326 -7.67 -5.85 -6.39
CA VAL A 326 -7.99 -7.14 -7.00
C VAL A 326 -6.78 -7.74 -7.74
N TYR A 327 -5.89 -6.92 -8.29
CA TYR A 327 -4.66 -7.40 -8.96
C TYR A 327 -3.40 -7.03 -8.20
N GLN A 328 -3.44 -6.01 -7.35
CA GLN A 328 -2.21 -5.43 -6.79
C GLN A 328 -1.56 -6.21 -5.65
N TYR A 329 -2.29 -7.10 -4.95
CA TYR A 329 -1.65 -7.96 -3.96
C TYR A 329 -0.46 -8.72 -4.57
N SER A 330 -0.68 -9.56 -5.59
CA SER A 330 0.35 -10.23 -6.43
C SER A 330 1.53 -10.84 -5.66
N ALA A 331 1.36 -11.14 -4.36
CA ALA A 331 2.46 -11.31 -3.43
C ALA A 331 3.24 -12.59 -3.75
N HIS A 332 2.54 -13.58 -4.33
CA HIS A 332 3.14 -14.83 -4.79
C HIS A 332 3.95 -14.70 -6.08
N GLU A 333 3.70 -13.66 -6.89
CA GLU A 333 4.50 -13.32 -8.07
C GLU A 333 5.78 -12.61 -7.63
N ALA A 334 5.64 -11.48 -6.93
CA ALA A 334 6.75 -10.63 -6.51
C ALA A 334 7.75 -11.37 -5.61
N ALA A 335 7.27 -12.02 -4.54
CA ALA A 335 8.14 -12.76 -3.62
C ALA A 335 8.85 -13.95 -4.28
N TYR A 336 8.28 -14.53 -5.35
CA TYR A 336 8.96 -15.56 -6.13
C TYR A 336 10.01 -14.96 -7.09
N GLY A 337 9.70 -13.82 -7.71
CA GLY A 337 10.64 -13.08 -8.56
C GLY A 337 11.87 -12.59 -7.81
N TYR A 338 11.69 -12.13 -6.57
CA TYR A 338 12.76 -11.74 -5.64
C TYR A 338 13.46 -12.94 -4.97
N GLY A 339 12.98 -14.18 -5.18
CA GLY A 339 13.58 -15.40 -4.63
C GLY A 339 13.28 -15.69 -3.14
N LEU A 340 12.43 -14.89 -2.50
CA LEU A 340 12.00 -15.06 -1.09
C LEU A 340 11.20 -16.36 -0.87
N ILE A 341 10.52 -16.87 -1.91
CA ILE A 341 9.71 -18.09 -1.82
C ILE A 341 9.94 -19.08 -2.97
N GLY A 342 9.85 -20.38 -2.68
CA GLY A 342 9.96 -21.45 -3.68
C GLY A 342 8.67 -21.72 -4.45
N LYS A 343 8.78 -22.47 -5.56
CA LYS A 343 7.65 -22.81 -6.47
C LYS A 343 6.46 -23.50 -5.79
N ALA A 344 6.65 -24.15 -4.64
CA ALA A 344 5.56 -24.73 -3.85
C ALA A 344 4.78 -23.67 -3.07
N GLN A 345 5.48 -22.71 -2.44
CA GLN A 345 4.90 -21.58 -1.73
C GLN A 345 4.17 -20.63 -2.71
N LYS A 346 4.74 -20.32 -3.88
CA LYS A 346 4.05 -19.54 -4.93
C LYS A 346 2.66 -20.12 -5.25
N ARG A 347 2.56 -21.42 -5.50
CA ARG A 347 1.27 -22.09 -5.76
C ARG A 347 0.31 -22.07 -4.55
N SER A 348 0.84 -22.13 -3.33
CA SER A 348 0.00 -22.10 -2.12
C SER A 348 -0.55 -20.71 -1.82
N LEU A 349 0.21 -19.64 -2.15
CA LEU A 349 -0.23 -18.26 -2.01
C LEU A 349 -1.18 -17.85 -3.16
N ALA A 350 -0.97 -18.35 -4.38
CA ALA A 350 -1.93 -18.16 -5.49
C ALA A 350 -3.35 -18.63 -5.14
N LEU A 351 -3.49 -19.80 -4.52
CA LEU A 351 -4.80 -20.31 -4.04
C LEU A 351 -5.41 -19.47 -2.90
N ALA A 352 -4.59 -18.70 -2.17
CA ALA A 352 -5.08 -17.72 -1.18
C ALA A 352 -5.47 -16.39 -1.86
N GLU A 353 -4.75 -16.00 -2.92
CA GLU A 353 -5.03 -14.79 -3.69
C GLU A 353 -6.30 -14.93 -4.54
N GLU A 354 -6.57 -16.11 -5.12
CA GLU A 354 -7.88 -16.46 -5.71
C GLU A 354 -9.03 -16.22 -4.72
N LYS A 355 -8.85 -16.59 -3.44
CA LYS A 355 -9.84 -16.32 -2.39
C LYS A 355 -9.94 -14.82 -2.08
N CYS A 356 -8.83 -14.10 -1.97
CA CYS A 356 -8.82 -12.65 -1.78
C CYS A 356 -9.62 -11.96 -2.90
N GLN A 357 -9.32 -12.26 -4.16
CA GLN A 357 -10.04 -11.72 -5.33
C GLN A 357 -11.54 -12.05 -5.30
N ALA A 358 -11.91 -13.26 -4.89
CA ALA A 358 -13.31 -13.67 -4.73
C ALA A 358 -14.00 -13.06 -3.49
N ASP A 359 -13.26 -12.46 -2.56
CA ASP A 359 -13.76 -11.66 -1.45
C ASP A 359 -13.97 -10.20 -1.88
N LEU A 360 -12.94 -9.57 -2.48
CA LEU A 360 -12.98 -8.19 -2.98
C LEU A 360 -14.07 -7.99 -4.04
N ARG A 361 -14.17 -8.89 -5.03
CA ARG A 361 -15.23 -8.85 -6.09
C ARG A 361 -16.65 -9.05 -5.54
N LYS A 362 -16.82 -9.33 -4.24
CA LYS A 362 -18.11 -9.40 -3.53
C LYS A 362 -18.31 -8.24 -2.54
N GLY A 363 -17.50 -7.18 -2.63
CA GLY A 363 -17.57 -6.02 -1.74
C GLY A 363 -17.02 -6.26 -0.33
N ARG A 364 -16.29 -7.35 -0.09
CA ARG A 364 -15.68 -7.66 1.22
C ARG A 364 -14.23 -7.17 1.25
N TYR A 365 -14.09 -5.85 1.35
CA TYR A 365 -12.80 -5.14 1.31
C TYR A 365 -11.91 -5.47 2.52
N THR A 366 -12.49 -5.71 3.69
CA THR A 366 -11.78 -6.17 4.90
C THR A 366 -11.66 -7.71 4.94
N SER A 367 -10.82 -8.29 4.07
CA SER A 367 -10.58 -9.74 4.06
C SER A 367 -9.23 -10.15 4.66
N GLY A 368 -9.27 -10.96 5.71
CA GLY A 368 -8.08 -11.67 6.23
C GLY A 368 -7.49 -12.70 5.26
N ALA A 369 -8.16 -13.03 4.15
CA ALA A 369 -7.52 -13.76 3.04
C ALA A 369 -6.55 -12.87 2.26
N CYS A 370 -6.87 -11.58 2.11
CA CYS A 370 -6.07 -10.57 1.44
C CYS A 370 -4.89 -10.09 2.30
N PHE A 371 -5.17 -9.58 3.50
CA PHE A 371 -4.13 -9.08 4.43
C PHE A 371 -3.07 -10.16 4.70
N GLY A 372 -3.52 -11.41 4.84
CA GLY A 372 -2.67 -12.58 5.02
C GLY A 372 -1.84 -13.03 3.80
N LEU A 373 -1.77 -12.29 2.70
CA LEU A 373 -0.91 -12.63 1.56
C LEU A 373 0.52 -12.15 1.79
N LEU A 374 0.72 -10.84 1.90
CA LEU A 374 2.01 -10.21 2.15
C LEU A 374 2.55 -10.55 3.54
N GLU A 375 1.68 -10.51 4.56
CA GLU A 375 1.99 -10.84 5.95
C GLU A 375 2.67 -12.21 6.07
N LYS A 376 2.23 -13.23 5.31
CA LYS A 376 2.84 -14.57 5.31
C LYS A 376 4.22 -14.60 4.65
N VAL A 377 4.49 -13.75 3.65
CA VAL A 377 5.82 -13.61 3.03
C VAL A 377 6.77 -12.93 4.03
N VAL A 378 6.40 -11.75 4.51
CA VAL A 378 7.21 -10.92 5.42
C VAL A 378 7.51 -11.68 6.72
N SER A 379 6.48 -12.15 7.43
CA SER A 379 6.64 -12.78 8.75
C SER A 379 7.47 -14.08 8.74
N ASN A 380 7.53 -14.80 7.62
CA ASN A 380 8.27 -16.07 7.52
C ASN A 380 9.59 -15.95 6.74
N SER A 381 9.89 -14.79 6.14
CA SER A 381 11.07 -14.53 5.29
C SER A 381 12.39 -15.03 5.87
N LEU A 382 12.68 -14.73 7.14
CA LEU A 382 13.90 -15.12 7.86
C LEU A 382 13.66 -16.22 8.91
N GLY A 383 12.49 -16.88 8.87
CA GLY A 383 12.07 -17.92 9.82
C GLY A 383 11.46 -17.39 11.13
N LYS A 384 10.56 -18.19 11.74
CA LYS A 384 9.75 -17.77 12.91
C LYS A 384 10.55 -17.48 14.19
N GLY A 385 11.75 -18.03 14.33
CA GLY A 385 12.63 -17.85 15.49
C GLY A 385 13.66 -16.73 15.31
N ASN A 386 13.50 -15.86 14.32
CA ASN A 386 14.40 -14.75 14.04
C ASN A 386 13.74 -13.42 14.44
N ASP A 387 14.47 -12.57 15.17
CA ASP A 387 14.02 -11.23 15.57
C ASP A 387 13.87 -10.26 14.39
N PHE A 388 14.35 -10.63 13.20
CA PHE A 388 14.24 -9.86 11.97
C PHE A 388 13.25 -10.48 10.97
N VAL A 389 12.76 -9.62 10.08
CA VAL A 389 12.03 -9.93 8.84
C VAL A 389 12.61 -9.11 7.69
N VAL A 390 12.31 -9.47 6.45
CA VAL A 390 12.52 -8.60 5.29
C VAL A 390 11.49 -7.46 5.32
N SER A 391 11.90 -6.23 5.03
CA SER A 391 11.01 -5.06 4.97
C SER A 391 9.93 -5.26 3.90
N GLN A 392 8.71 -4.78 4.18
CA GLN A 392 7.64 -4.76 3.18
C GLN A 392 7.80 -3.62 2.16
N TYR A 393 8.68 -2.65 2.43
CA TYR A 393 8.93 -1.47 1.58
C TYR A 393 10.15 -1.65 0.68
N ASP A 394 11.14 -2.44 1.09
CA ASP A 394 12.26 -2.86 0.24
C ASP A 394 12.74 -4.28 0.60
N GLN A 395 12.59 -5.23 -0.32
CA GLN A 395 13.02 -6.62 -0.13
C GLN A 395 14.53 -6.81 0.14
N ARG A 396 15.37 -5.78 -0.11
CA ARG A 396 16.81 -5.75 0.21
C ARG A 396 17.09 -5.48 1.70
N VAL A 397 16.13 -4.88 2.42
CA VAL A 397 16.29 -4.37 3.79
C VAL A 397 15.72 -5.35 4.81
N TRP A 398 16.34 -5.43 6.00
CA TRP A 398 15.82 -6.21 7.13
C TRP A 398 15.36 -5.28 8.27
N GLU A 399 14.17 -5.57 8.81
CA GLU A 399 13.51 -4.83 9.88
C GLU A 399 13.32 -5.71 11.12
N LYS A 400 13.20 -5.11 12.30
CA LYS A 400 12.92 -5.85 13.54
C LYS A 400 11.44 -6.22 13.64
N ARG A 401 11.16 -7.49 13.91
CA ARG A 401 9.82 -8.10 14.04
C ARG A 401 8.97 -7.54 15.19
N ARG A 402 9.59 -6.99 16.24
CA ARG A 402 8.94 -6.68 17.54
C ARG A 402 9.31 -5.31 18.11
N PHE A 403 9.66 -4.34 17.28
CA PHE A 403 10.04 -2.98 17.70
C PHE A 403 9.32 -1.94 16.85
N ALA A 404 9.23 -0.70 17.35
CA ALA A 404 8.59 0.41 16.66
C ALA A 404 9.19 0.66 15.25
N ARG A 405 8.33 0.97 14.28
CA ARG A 405 8.67 1.19 12.85
C ARG A 405 10.03 1.87 12.66
N ASP A 406 10.93 1.23 11.91
CA ASP A 406 12.21 1.80 11.48
C ASP A 406 12.16 2.38 10.05
N PHE A 407 11.12 2.05 9.28
CA PHE A 407 10.77 2.69 8.00
C PHE A 407 9.64 3.73 8.20
N PRO A 408 9.65 4.89 7.52
CA PRO A 408 10.74 5.36 6.64
C PRO A 408 11.95 5.91 7.42
N PRO A 409 13.20 5.61 7.02
CA PRO A 409 14.38 6.09 7.74
C PRO A 409 14.41 7.63 7.84
N GLY A 410 14.47 8.14 9.06
CA GLY A 410 14.39 9.59 9.36
C GLY A 410 13.03 10.07 9.89
N HIS A 411 11.98 9.24 9.90
CA HIS A 411 10.65 9.67 10.38
C HIS A 411 10.67 10.12 11.85
N LYS A 412 11.47 9.45 12.70
CA LYS A 412 11.57 9.72 14.15
C LYS A 412 12.13 11.11 14.42
N GLU A 413 13.02 11.57 13.54
CA GLU A 413 13.58 12.91 13.52
C GLU A 413 12.55 13.94 13.03
N VAL A 414 11.77 13.65 11.99
CA VAL A 414 10.67 14.54 11.54
C VAL A 414 9.59 14.67 12.63
N GLU A 415 9.21 13.55 13.27
CA GLU A 415 8.30 13.57 14.42
C GLU A 415 8.85 14.36 15.60
N ALA A 416 10.15 14.26 15.88
CA ALA A 416 10.76 15.06 16.94
C ALA A 416 10.73 16.56 16.61
N PHE A 417 10.99 16.93 15.35
CA PHE A 417 11.06 18.31 14.88
C PHE A 417 9.68 19.00 14.81
N LEU A 418 8.64 18.28 14.37
CA LEU A 418 7.29 18.82 14.16
C LEU A 418 6.27 18.45 15.26
N GLY A 419 6.50 17.36 16.02
CA GLY A 419 5.53 16.79 16.98
C GLY A 419 6.01 16.67 18.43
N ARG A 420 7.32 16.82 18.68
CA ARG A 420 8.01 16.66 19.98
C ARG A 420 7.88 15.25 20.57
N THR A 421 8.83 14.39 20.22
CA THR A 421 8.96 13.06 20.83
C THR A 421 9.85 13.09 22.08
N HIS A 422 9.73 12.07 22.92
CA HIS A 422 10.63 11.86 24.07
C HIS A 422 12.07 11.51 23.65
N ILE A 423 12.30 11.22 22.37
CA ILE A 423 13.60 10.78 21.83
C ILE A 423 14.56 11.98 21.65
N VAL A 424 14.04 13.16 21.28
CA VAL A 424 14.86 14.39 21.12
C VAL A 424 14.18 15.57 21.80
N ALA A 425 14.31 15.65 23.12
CA ALA A 425 13.58 16.60 23.98
C ALA A 425 13.86 18.10 23.69
N ASN A 426 14.94 18.43 22.97
CA ASN A 426 15.43 19.79 22.74
C ASN A 426 15.04 20.39 21.37
N ALA A 427 14.06 19.81 20.66
CA ALA A 427 13.59 20.38 19.39
C ALA A 427 12.97 21.79 19.59
N PRO A 428 13.28 22.78 18.73
CA PRO A 428 12.75 24.15 18.83
C PRO A 428 11.30 24.27 18.32
N ILE A 429 10.44 23.30 18.68
CA ILE A 429 9.15 23.02 18.05
C ILE A 429 8.21 24.22 17.98
N GLU A 430 8.05 24.99 19.05
CA GLU A 430 7.17 26.18 19.05
C GLU A 430 7.66 27.23 18.04
N SER A 431 8.97 27.37 17.86
CA SER A 431 9.55 28.24 16.83
C SER A 431 9.41 27.67 15.42
N VAL A 432 9.49 26.34 15.25
CA VAL A 432 9.26 25.67 13.96
C VAL A 432 7.81 25.82 13.54
N LEU A 433 6.87 25.44 14.40
CA LEU A 433 5.42 25.54 14.15
C LEU A 433 4.96 26.99 13.99
N SER A 434 5.61 27.96 14.65
CA SER A 434 5.38 29.39 14.38
C SER A 434 5.87 29.82 12.99
N ALA A 435 7.10 29.44 12.61
CA ALA A 435 7.70 29.81 11.33
C ALA A 435 6.97 29.21 10.11
N ILE A 436 6.22 28.12 10.30
CA ILE A 436 5.39 27.47 9.26
C ILE A 436 3.88 27.70 9.45
N HIS A 437 3.48 28.62 10.35
CA HIS A 437 2.09 29.01 10.62
C HIS A 437 1.16 27.83 11.02
N ALA A 438 1.73 26.81 11.67
CA ALA A 438 1.04 25.59 12.13
C ALA A 438 0.76 25.56 13.65
N MET A 439 1.11 26.61 14.42
CA MET A 439 0.77 26.70 15.85
C MET A 439 -0.70 26.38 16.19
N PRO A 440 -1.73 26.74 15.39
CA PRO A 440 -3.10 26.35 15.68
C PRO A 440 -3.33 24.82 15.73
N SER A 441 -2.54 24.02 15.00
CA SER A 441 -2.55 22.55 15.16
C SER A 441 -2.05 22.12 16.54
N TRP A 442 -1.01 22.77 17.06
CA TRP A 442 -0.51 22.47 18.41
C TRP A 442 -1.50 22.89 19.50
N GLU A 443 -2.13 24.05 19.32
CA GLU A 443 -3.16 24.61 20.21
C GLU A 443 -4.46 23.79 20.15
N SER A 444 -4.79 23.20 19.00
CA SER A 444 -5.89 22.24 18.86
C SER A 444 -5.60 20.89 19.52
N GLY A 445 -4.44 20.68 20.13
CA GLY A 445 -4.06 19.38 20.69
C GLY A 445 -3.63 18.32 19.65
N GLN A 446 -3.67 18.63 18.35
CA GLN A 446 -3.08 17.77 17.32
C GLN A 446 -1.56 17.74 17.52
N ARG A 447 -0.96 16.56 17.46
CA ARG A 447 0.50 16.36 17.55
C ARG A 447 0.93 15.65 16.28
N TYR A 448 1.93 16.20 15.59
CA TYR A 448 2.43 15.59 14.37
C TYR A 448 2.89 14.16 14.65
N ARG A 449 2.45 13.25 13.79
CA ARG A 449 2.99 11.91 13.58
C ARG A 449 3.14 11.69 12.08
N GLU A 450 4.05 10.80 11.70
CA GLU A 450 4.25 10.41 10.31
C GLU A 450 2.96 9.79 9.73
N CYS A 451 2.26 8.93 10.46
CA CYS A 451 0.89 8.49 10.16
C CYS A 451 -0.02 8.61 11.39
N THR A 452 -1.31 8.92 11.21
CA THR A 452 -2.23 9.21 12.33
C THR A 452 -3.44 8.28 12.40
N ASP A 453 -3.64 7.71 13.60
CA ASP A 453 -4.69 6.71 13.83
C ASP A 453 -6.13 7.18 13.58
N PRO A 454 -6.60 8.37 14.01
CA PRO A 454 -8.02 8.72 13.89
C PRO A 454 -8.56 8.72 12.44
N PRO A 455 -7.93 9.41 11.46
CA PRO A 455 -8.34 9.30 10.06
C PRO A 455 -8.01 7.94 9.42
N TYR A 456 -6.90 7.27 9.78
CA TYR A 456 -6.63 5.91 9.32
C TYR A 456 -7.77 4.94 9.70
N ASN A 457 -8.19 4.98 10.96
CA ASN A 457 -9.28 4.15 11.47
C ASN A 457 -10.65 4.50 10.86
N ALA A 458 -10.86 5.76 10.42
CA ALA A 458 -12.05 6.16 9.67
C ALA A 458 -12.06 5.57 8.25
N LEU A 459 -10.91 5.48 7.58
CA LEU A 459 -10.81 5.05 6.16
C LEU A 459 -10.47 3.57 5.94
N LYS A 460 -9.80 2.87 6.86
CA LYS A 460 -9.25 1.51 6.65
C LYS A 460 -10.26 0.43 6.21
N HIS A 461 -11.56 0.67 6.39
CA HIS A 461 -12.61 -0.22 5.87
C HIS A 461 -12.78 -0.15 4.34
N GLN A 462 -12.19 0.86 3.69
CA GLN A 462 -12.13 1.04 2.24
C GLN A 462 -10.83 0.49 1.61
N ASP A 463 -9.85 -0.03 2.36
CA ASP A 463 -8.53 -0.38 1.82
C ASP A 463 -8.56 -1.41 0.67
N GLY A 464 -9.57 -2.30 0.65
CA GLY A 464 -9.82 -3.24 -0.44
C GLY A 464 -10.72 -2.71 -1.58
N LEU A 465 -11.18 -1.46 -1.53
CA LEU A 465 -11.89 -0.78 -2.62
C LEU A 465 -10.86 -0.23 -3.62
N GLY A 466 -11.17 -0.26 -4.91
CA GLY A 466 -10.31 0.32 -5.96
C GLY A 466 -10.98 1.46 -6.72
N VAL A 467 -10.17 2.40 -7.21
CA VAL A 467 -10.57 3.61 -7.97
C VAL A 467 -10.41 3.44 -9.49
N VAL A 468 -10.46 2.19 -9.97
CA VAL A 468 -10.37 1.84 -11.40
C VAL A 468 -11.33 2.66 -12.27
N GLY A 469 -12.56 2.89 -11.80
CA GLY A 469 -13.54 3.70 -12.52
C GLY A 469 -13.09 5.16 -12.69
N ASP A 470 -12.49 5.74 -11.64
CA ASP A 470 -11.98 7.11 -11.68
C ASP A 470 -10.72 7.24 -12.55
N ILE A 471 -9.86 6.22 -12.58
CA ILE A 471 -8.72 6.14 -13.51
C ILE A 471 -9.20 6.14 -14.97
N VAL A 472 -10.17 5.28 -15.32
CA VAL A 472 -10.72 5.20 -16.69
C VAL A 472 -11.39 6.52 -17.09
N GLU A 473 -12.20 7.10 -16.21
CA GLU A 473 -12.85 8.40 -16.43
C GLU A 473 -11.87 9.58 -16.61
N VAL A 474 -10.68 9.51 -16.02
CA VAL A 474 -9.61 10.51 -16.22
C VAL A 474 -8.78 10.23 -17.48
N LEU A 475 -8.55 8.96 -17.85
CA LEU A 475 -7.86 8.58 -19.08
C LEU A 475 -8.68 8.85 -20.35
N GLU A 476 -10.01 8.73 -20.27
CA GLU A 476 -10.92 8.85 -21.41
C GLU A 476 -11.58 10.23 -21.56
N ASP A 477 -11.17 11.22 -20.76
CA ASP A 477 -11.64 12.60 -20.89
C ASP A 477 -11.17 13.24 -22.21
N ASP A 478 -12.01 13.13 -23.24
CA ASP A 478 -11.79 13.72 -24.56
C ASP A 478 -11.87 15.28 -24.53
N THR A 479 -12.22 15.91 -23.40
CA THR A 479 -12.14 17.37 -23.21
C THR A 479 -10.78 17.84 -22.68
N GLN A 480 -10.09 17.01 -21.90
CA GLN A 480 -8.77 17.31 -21.33
C GLN A 480 -7.91 16.03 -21.28
N LYS A 481 -6.97 15.91 -22.25
CA LYS A 481 -6.03 14.77 -22.36
C LYS A 481 -5.00 14.74 -21.22
N THR A 482 -5.47 14.29 -20.06
CA THR A 482 -4.71 14.10 -18.83
C THR A 482 -3.75 12.93 -18.99
N ARG A 483 -2.45 13.11 -18.67
CA ARG A 483 -1.45 12.03 -18.70
C ARG A 483 -1.33 11.37 -17.33
N LEU A 484 -1.37 10.04 -17.25
CA LEU A 484 -1.07 9.30 -16.02
C LEU A 484 0.24 8.53 -16.22
N LEU A 485 1.23 8.78 -15.35
CA LEU A 485 2.43 7.96 -15.21
C LEU A 485 2.36 7.24 -13.87
N PHE A 486 2.27 5.92 -13.90
CA PHE A 486 2.54 5.08 -12.73
C PHE A 486 4.04 4.76 -12.72
N PHE A 487 4.70 4.91 -11.58
CA PHE A 487 6.10 4.51 -11.43
C PHE A 487 6.26 3.60 -10.21
N ASN A 488 7.07 2.55 -10.32
CA ASN A 488 7.28 1.59 -9.23
C ASN A 488 8.75 1.25 -9.08
N GLY A 489 9.29 1.38 -7.87
CA GLY A 489 10.57 0.78 -7.53
C GLY A 489 10.52 -0.75 -7.62
N VAL A 490 11.52 -1.34 -8.28
CA VAL A 490 11.57 -2.80 -8.55
C VAL A 490 11.85 -3.70 -7.34
N HIS A 491 11.99 -3.14 -6.13
CA HIS A 491 12.22 -3.90 -4.89
C HIS A 491 11.09 -3.80 -3.85
N ASP A 492 10.03 -3.04 -4.15
CA ASP A 492 8.84 -2.97 -3.30
C ASP A 492 8.10 -4.32 -3.24
N LEU A 493 7.56 -4.66 -2.07
CA LEU A 493 6.69 -5.80 -1.82
C LEU A 493 5.23 -5.37 -1.57
N ILE A 494 4.99 -4.33 -0.78
CA ILE A 494 3.64 -3.90 -0.38
C ILE A 494 2.83 -3.37 -1.56
N CYS A 495 3.40 -2.48 -2.37
CA CYS A 495 2.79 -2.01 -3.62
C CYS A 495 3.65 -2.43 -4.82
N ASN A 496 4.02 -3.71 -4.83
CA ASN A 496 4.97 -4.28 -5.77
C ASN A 496 4.67 -3.98 -7.25
N HIS A 497 5.75 -3.88 -8.02
CA HIS A 497 5.72 -3.52 -9.43
C HIS A 497 5.00 -4.56 -10.33
N VAL A 498 4.77 -5.79 -9.85
CA VAL A 498 4.06 -6.84 -10.60
C VAL A 498 2.56 -6.66 -10.48
N GLY A 499 2.06 -6.43 -9.27
CA GLY A 499 0.66 -6.09 -9.02
C GLY A 499 0.23 -4.81 -9.74
N ASN A 500 1.11 -3.80 -9.76
CA ASN A 500 0.88 -2.58 -10.54
C ASN A 500 0.81 -2.86 -12.06
N GLU A 501 1.72 -3.66 -12.64
CA GLU A 501 1.64 -4.03 -14.06
C GLU A 501 0.35 -4.82 -14.39
N ASN A 502 -0.01 -5.78 -13.54
CA ASN A 502 -1.24 -6.58 -13.66
C ASN A 502 -2.51 -5.70 -13.61
N ALA A 503 -2.56 -4.71 -12.71
CA ALA A 503 -3.69 -3.79 -12.59
C ALA A 503 -3.82 -2.86 -13.81
N LEU A 504 -2.70 -2.30 -14.30
CA LEU A 504 -2.71 -1.42 -15.47
C LEU A 504 -3.10 -2.16 -16.75
N GLU A 505 -2.70 -3.42 -16.89
CA GLU A 505 -3.14 -4.29 -17.99
C GLU A 505 -4.57 -4.85 -17.79
N ALA A 506 -5.16 -4.72 -16.61
CA ALA A 506 -6.56 -5.06 -16.33
C ALA A 506 -7.54 -3.89 -16.51
N LEU A 507 -7.07 -2.63 -16.60
CA LEU A 507 -7.91 -1.44 -16.76
C LEU A 507 -8.90 -1.59 -17.93
N PRO A 508 -10.22 -1.41 -17.72
CA PRO A 508 -11.24 -1.60 -18.75
C PRO A 508 -11.41 -0.36 -19.66
N TRP A 509 -10.30 0.21 -20.13
CA TRP A 509 -10.26 1.43 -20.97
C TRP A 509 -10.19 1.13 -22.48
N LYS A 510 -10.57 2.11 -23.30
CA LYS A 510 -10.72 2.05 -24.76
C LYS A 510 -9.46 1.70 -25.55
N TYR A 511 -8.28 1.72 -24.91
CA TYR A 511 -6.98 1.36 -25.49
C TYR A 511 -6.29 0.18 -24.77
N ARG A 512 -7.04 -0.66 -24.04
CA ARG A 512 -6.48 -1.76 -23.25
C ARG A 512 -5.63 -2.74 -24.08
N ALA A 513 -6.09 -3.13 -25.26
CA ALA A 513 -5.39 -4.13 -26.09
C ALA A 513 -4.07 -3.58 -26.64
N GLU A 514 -4.09 -2.33 -27.09
CA GLU A 514 -2.91 -1.62 -27.59
C GLU A 514 -1.92 -1.31 -26.46
N TYR A 515 -2.40 -0.99 -25.25
CA TYR A 515 -1.54 -0.83 -24.08
C TYR A 515 -0.87 -2.15 -23.68
N ILE A 516 -1.59 -3.29 -23.67
CA ILE A 516 -0.98 -4.61 -23.40
C ILE A 516 0.13 -4.90 -24.41
N ASN A 517 -0.09 -4.63 -25.69
CA ASN A 517 0.88 -4.84 -26.77
C ASN A 517 1.88 -3.67 -26.96
N ALA A 518 1.88 -2.65 -26.09
CA ALA A 518 2.67 -1.45 -26.26
C ALA A 518 4.18 -1.71 -26.20
N GLU A 519 4.93 -0.94 -27.00
CA GLU A 519 6.38 -1.04 -27.08
C GLU A 519 7.04 -0.68 -25.73
N ARG A 520 8.07 -1.45 -25.38
CA ARG A 520 8.81 -1.28 -24.12
C ARG A 520 10.18 -0.67 -24.39
N TYR A 521 10.64 0.16 -23.46
CA TYR A 521 11.89 0.91 -23.59
C TYR A 521 12.73 0.77 -22.32
N GLY A 522 14.05 0.79 -22.45
CA GLY A 522 14.98 1.13 -21.37
C GLY A 522 15.20 2.64 -21.39
N TRP A 523 14.96 3.29 -20.26
CA TRP A 523 15.06 4.74 -20.13
C TRP A 523 16.39 5.16 -19.49
N ASN A 524 17.08 6.12 -20.09
CA ASN A 524 18.35 6.67 -19.59
C ASN A 524 18.09 7.92 -18.73
N ALA A 525 18.46 7.89 -17.45
CA ALA A 525 18.35 9.04 -16.55
C ALA A 525 19.45 10.05 -16.87
N ALA A 526 19.06 11.22 -17.39
CA ALA A 526 19.97 12.20 -18.02
C ALA A 526 21.09 12.72 -17.10
N SER A 527 20.83 12.88 -15.79
CA SER A 527 21.79 13.33 -14.79
C SER A 527 22.91 12.32 -14.50
N THR A 528 22.62 11.02 -14.65
CA THR A 528 23.56 9.94 -14.32
C THR A 528 24.13 9.23 -15.55
N ASN A 529 23.47 9.37 -16.71
CA ASN A 529 23.72 8.59 -17.93
C ASN A 529 23.74 7.07 -17.66
N LYS A 530 22.80 6.61 -16.84
CA LYS A 530 22.53 5.20 -16.53
C LYS A 530 21.09 4.83 -16.90
N LEU A 531 20.86 3.55 -17.15
CA LEU A 531 19.52 2.97 -17.21
C LEU A 531 18.80 3.21 -15.87
N GLY A 532 17.83 4.13 -15.86
CA GLY A 532 17.05 4.48 -14.66
C GLY A 532 15.79 3.63 -14.49
N GLY A 533 15.28 3.06 -15.58
CA GLY A 533 14.08 2.23 -15.52
C GLY A 533 13.69 1.59 -16.85
N TYR A 534 12.62 0.80 -16.80
CA TYR A 534 11.95 0.23 -17.97
C TYR A 534 10.57 0.85 -18.14
N MET A 535 10.37 1.57 -19.25
CA MET A 535 9.14 2.25 -19.61
C MET A 535 8.24 1.38 -20.50
N LYS A 536 6.93 1.51 -20.32
CA LYS A 536 5.89 1.05 -21.24
C LYS A 536 4.83 2.16 -21.33
N GLU A 537 4.47 2.61 -22.53
CA GLU A 537 3.51 3.72 -22.69
C GLU A 537 2.59 3.54 -23.90
N PHE A 538 1.33 3.95 -23.75
CA PHE A 538 0.39 4.12 -24.87
C PHE A 538 -0.56 5.29 -24.62
N GLN A 539 -0.74 6.14 -25.65
CA GLN A 539 -1.57 7.35 -25.60
C GLN A 539 -1.24 8.32 -24.45
N ASN A 540 -1.93 8.19 -23.32
CA ASN A 540 -1.82 9.02 -22.13
C ASN A 540 -1.66 8.19 -20.84
N LEU A 541 -1.42 6.88 -20.95
CA LEU A 541 -1.03 6.01 -19.85
C LEU A 541 0.41 5.54 -20.03
N GLY A 542 1.24 5.76 -19.00
CA GLY A 542 2.62 5.28 -18.91
C GLY A 542 2.87 4.50 -17.63
N PHE A 543 3.79 3.55 -17.70
CA PHE A 543 4.27 2.76 -16.57
C PHE A 543 5.80 2.64 -16.61
N LEU A 544 6.46 3.09 -15.54
CA LEU A 544 7.91 3.10 -15.40
C LEU A 544 8.34 2.23 -14.21
N LYS A 545 9.00 1.10 -14.48
CA LYS A 545 9.69 0.32 -13.45
C LYS A 545 11.05 0.95 -13.17
N VAL A 546 11.20 1.61 -12.03
CA VAL A 546 12.43 2.32 -11.63
C VAL A 546 13.40 1.35 -10.97
N LEU A 547 14.67 1.37 -11.39
CA LEU A 547 15.68 0.45 -10.86
C LEU A 547 16.20 0.87 -9.49
N ASP A 548 16.85 -0.07 -8.80
CA ASP A 548 17.55 0.11 -7.52
C ASP A 548 16.74 0.79 -6.38
N SER A 549 15.40 0.71 -6.42
CA SER A 549 14.48 1.37 -5.48
C SER A 549 13.34 0.46 -4.99
N GLY A 550 12.86 0.73 -3.78
CA GLY A 550 11.72 0.09 -3.10
C GLY A 550 10.44 0.93 -3.20
N HIS A 551 9.81 1.23 -2.06
CA HIS A 551 8.55 1.99 -1.98
C HIS A 551 8.75 3.49 -2.27
N MET A 552 9.55 4.17 -1.44
CA MET A 552 9.89 5.60 -1.58
C MET A 552 10.99 5.81 -2.63
N VAL A 553 10.64 5.68 -3.91
CA VAL A 553 11.57 5.83 -5.04
C VAL A 553 12.45 7.11 -4.99
N PRO A 554 11.95 8.30 -4.59
CA PRO A 554 12.80 9.48 -4.50
C PRO A 554 13.80 9.45 -3.33
N MET A 555 13.55 8.67 -2.27
CA MET A 555 14.54 8.43 -1.20
C MET A 555 15.68 7.54 -1.69
N ASP A 556 15.35 6.44 -2.38
CA ASP A 556 16.34 5.46 -2.86
C ASP A 556 17.22 5.99 -4.01
N VAL A 557 16.60 6.63 -5.01
CA VAL A 557 17.27 7.06 -6.26
C VAL A 557 16.96 8.52 -6.61
N PRO A 558 17.25 9.49 -5.72
CA PRO A 558 16.79 10.88 -5.82
C PRO A 558 17.09 11.57 -7.16
N SER A 559 18.29 11.38 -7.74
CA SER A 559 18.65 11.96 -9.05
C SER A 559 17.84 11.39 -10.21
N ILE A 560 17.49 10.09 -10.16
CA ILE A 560 16.66 9.41 -11.16
C ILE A 560 15.20 9.84 -11.00
N ALA A 561 14.72 9.99 -9.77
CA ALA A 561 13.38 10.54 -9.50
C ALA A 561 13.24 11.99 -9.98
N LEU A 562 14.28 12.83 -9.82
CA LEU A 562 14.31 14.19 -10.34
C LEU A 562 14.26 14.23 -11.89
N ASP A 563 15.08 13.39 -12.55
CA ASP A 563 15.03 13.24 -14.01
C ASP A 563 13.65 12.77 -14.49
N MET A 564 13.01 11.86 -13.76
CA MET A 564 11.69 11.31 -14.08
C MET A 564 10.61 12.39 -14.03
N VAL A 565 10.52 13.16 -12.92
CA VAL A 565 9.50 14.21 -12.81
C VAL A 565 9.74 15.32 -13.83
N ARG A 566 11.00 15.76 -14.06
CA ARG A 566 11.32 16.75 -15.09
C ARG A 566 10.92 16.26 -16.48
N ALA A 567 11.27 15.01 -16.81
CA ALA A 567 10.92 14.41 -18.09
C ALA A 567 9.40 14.35 -18.28
N PHE A 568 8.65 13.94 -17.25
CA PHE A 568 7.20 13.88 -17.33
C PHE A 568 6.57 15.28 -17.51
N VAL A 569 6.86 16.24 -16.63
CA VAL A 569 6.15 17.54 -16.63
C VAL A 569 6.53 18.45 -17.82
N TYR A 570 7.75 18.32 -18.36
CA TYR A 570 8.17 19.02 -19.58
C TYR A 570 8.01 18.21 -20.87
N HIS A 571 7.36 17.05 -20.82
CA HIS A 571 7.08 16.17 -21.97
C HIS A 571 8.37 15.70 -22.70
N GLU A 572 9.46 15.49 -21.96
CA GLU A 572 10.66 14.84 -22.47
C GLU A 572 10.43 13.32 -22.64
N PRO A 573 11.06 12.66 -23.64
CA PRO A 573 10.75 11.27 -23.96
C PRO A 573 11.44 10.26 -23.03
N PHE A 574 10.70 9.22 -22.62
CA PHE A 574 11.23 8.09 -21.87
C PHE A 574 11.83 6.97 -22.77
N ASN A 575 11.71 7.10 -24.09
CA ASN A 575 11.89 6.03 -25.06
C ASN A 575 13.34 5.79 -25.55
N THR A 576 14.35 5.93 -24.66
CA THR A 576 15.77 6.00 -25.06
C THR A 576 16.28 4.77 -25.80
N PHE A 577 15.99 3.56 -25.31
CA PHE A 577 16.46 2.30 -25.89
C PHE A 577 15.28 1.34 -26.08
N ARG A 578 14.89 1.08 -27.33
CA ARG A 578 13.84 0.10 -27.66
C ARG A 578 14.20 -1.30 -27.13
N GLN A 579 13.24 -2.01 -26.54
CA GLN A 579 13.41 -3.42 -26.17
C GLN A 579 12.96 -4.32 -27.32
N ASP A 580 13.90 -4.88 -28.08
CA ASP A 580 13.61 -5.83 -29.17
C ASP A 580 13.38 -7.27 -28.65
N ILE A 581 12.45 -7.39 -27.70
CA ILE A 581 11.84 -8.65 -27.29
C ILE A 581 10.53 -8.77 -28.07
N ASN A 582 10.30 -9.90 -28.74
CA ASN A 582 9.05 -10.12 -29.48
C ASN A 582 7.84 -9.87 -28.54
N PRO A 583 6.87 -9.00 -28.91
CA PRO A 583 5.62 -8.92 -28.18
C PRO A 583 4.93 -10.29 -28.25
N VAL A 584 4.46 -10.76 -27.11
CA VAL A 584 3.70 -12.02 -27.02
C VAL A 584 2.42 -11.85 -27.84
N SER A 585 2.25 -12.62 -28.91
CA SER A 585 1.03 -12.50 -29.72
C SER A 585 -0.22 -12.87 -28.90
N GLU A 586 -1.39 -12.36 -29.25
CA GLU A 586 -2.65 -12.76 -28.59
C GLU A 586 -2.94 -14.28 -28.71
N SER A 587 -2.26 -14.98 -29.62
CA SER A 587 -2.24 -16.44 -29.77
C SER A 587 -1.25 -17.17 -28.84
N GLU A 588 -0.27 -16.46 -28.27
CA GLU A 588 0.71 -16.98 -27.30
C GLU A 588 0.40 -16.54 -25.86
N VAL A 589 -0.31 -15.42 -25.68
CA VAL A 589 -1.01 -15.11 -24.43
C VAL A 589 -1.96 -16.27 -24.15
N PRO A 590 -1.93 -16.89 -22.94
CA PRO A 590 -2.92 -17.87 -22.56
C PRO A 590 -4.29 -17.19 -22.43
N GLN A 591 -5.06 -17.15 -23.54
CA GLN A 591 -6.51 -17.06 -23.43
C GLN A 591 -6.97 -18.15 -22.46
N ASN A 592 -7.92 -17.81 -21.60
CA ASN A 592 -8.39 -18.70 -20.54
C ASN A 592 -8.97 -19.96 -21.19
N SER A 593 -8.14 -21.01 -21.29
CA SER A 593 -8.38 -22.06 -22.27
C SER A 593 -9.49 -22.97 -21.77
N ASN A 594 -10.65 -22.86 -22.41
CA ASN A 594 -11.78 -23.77 -22.21
C ASN A 594 -11.24 -25.21 -22.38
N GLY A 595 -11.19 -25.93 -21.26
CA GLY A 595 -10.07 -26.82 -20.98
C GLY A 595 -9.97 -28.05 -21.88
N CYS A 596 -8.78 -28.25 -22.47
CA CYS A 596 -8.37 -29.48 -23.17
C CYS A 596 -9.42 -30.07 -24.14
N ASN A 597 -9.94 -29.25 -25.05
CA ASN A 597 -10.80 -29.73 -26.13
C ASN A 597 -10.11 -30.76 -27.06
N ASP A 598 -8.77 -30.76 -27.12
CA ASP A 598 -7.93 -31.79 -27.77
C ASP A 598 -7.15 -32.66 -26.75
N CYS A 599 -7.77 -33.00 -25.61
CA CYS A 599 -7.52 -34.33 -25.07
C CYS A 599 -8.13 -35.33 -26.07
N PRO A 600 -7.36 -36.25 -26.70
CA PRO A 600 -7.93 -37.21 -27.61
C PRO A 600 -9.01 -37.99 -26.87
N VAL A 601 -10.22 -38.04 -27.44
CA VAL A 601 -11.34 -38.75 -26.86
C VAL A 601 -10.96 -40.22 -26.76
N CYS A 602 -10.60 -40.67 -25.56
CA CYS A 602 -10.54 -42.08 -25.25
C CYS A 602 -11.95 -42.62 -25.47
N GLU A 603 -12.15 -43.36 -26.56
CA GLU A 603 -13.41 -44.05 -26.85
C GLU A 603 -13.88 -44.79 -25.59
N GLU A 604 -15.19 -44.72 -25.31
CA GLU A 604 -15.73 -45.42 -24.15
C GLU A 604 -15.50 -46.92 -24.33
N CYS A 605 -14.57 -47.48 -23.54
CA CYS A 605 -14.45 -48.92 -23.34
C CYS A 605 -15.70 -49.43 -22.60
N THR A 606 -16.80 -49.55 -23.34
CA THR A 606 -17.94 -50.38 -22.98
C THR A 606 -17.43 -51.79 -22.70
N MET A 607 -18.07 -52.54 -21.79
CA MET A 607 -17.61 -53.89 -21.43
C MET A 607 -17.82 -54.95 -22.54
N GLN A 608 -18.00 -54.53 -23.78
CA GLN A 608 -18.21 -55.38 -24.94
C GLN A 608 -16.94 -55.55 -25.80
N THR A 609 -15.97 -54.61 -25.73
CA THR A 609 -14.72 -54.67 -26.52
C THR A 609 -13.60 -55.51 -25.90
N CYS A 610 -13.79 -56.03 -24.67
CA CYS A 610 -12.82 -56.91 -24.02
C CYS A 610 -12.84 -58.37 -24.51
N GLU A 611 -13.96 -58.85 -25.06
CA GLU A 611 -14.07 -60.26 -25.51
C GLU A 611 -13.54 -60.48 -26.94
N GLU A 612 -13.66 -59.48 -27.82
CA GLU A 612 -13.30 -59.63 -29.24
C GLU A 612 -11.78 -59.65 -29.54
N ARG A 613 -10.94 -59.24 -28.58
CA ARG A 613 -9.46 -59.25 -28.74
C ARG A 613 -8.75 -60.53 -28.26
N PHE A 614 -9.46 -61.55 -27.80
CA PHE A 614 -8.88 -62.86 -27.42
C PHE A 614 -9.57 -64.06 -28.10
N GLN A 615 -9.63 -64.04 -29.44
CA GLN A 615 -9.87 -65.21 -30.27
C GLN A 615 -8.72 -66.23 -30.17
N VAL A 616 -8.68 -67.01 -29.08
CA VAL A 616 -7.82 -68.19 -28.97
C VAL A 616 -8.54 -69.39 -29.60
N SER A 617 -7.96 -69.91 -30.68
CA SER A 617 -8.53 -71.03 -31.44
C SER A 617 -8.64 -72.32 -30.60
N LYS A 618 -9.80 -72.98 -30.65
CA LYS A 618 -9.98 -74.32 -30.08
C LYS A 618 -9.19 -75.35 -30.90
N GLY A 619 -8.16 -75.96 -30.30
CA GLY A 619 -7.31 -76.96 -30.94
C GLY A 619 -6.69 -77.98 -29.98
N SER A 620 -7.35 -79.12 -29.82
CA SER A 620 -6.80 -80.42 -29.37
C SER A 620 -5.85 -80.51 -28.16
N SER A 621 -6.42 -81.00 -27.05
CA SER A 621 -5.93 -82.09 -26.17
C SER A 621 -4.69 -81.95 -25.23
N MET A 622 -4.96 -82.42 -23.99
CA MET A 622 -4.12 -83.19 -23.05
C MET A 622 -3.36 -82.51 -21.88
N LEU A 623 -3.52 -83.17 -20.71
CA LEU A 623 -2.65 -83.23 -19.51
C LEU A 623 -2.53 -82.01 -18.56
N SER A 624 -3.50 -81.93 -17.65
CA SER A 624 -3.33 -81.94 -16.18
C SER A 624 -2.23 -81.11 -15.49
N GLY A 625 -2.62 -80.14 -14.65
CA GLY A 625 -1.81 -79.69 -13.51
C GLY A 625 -2.12 -78.29 -12.94
N ILE A 626 -1.81 -78.11 -11.64
CA ILE A 626 -1.59 -76.80 -10.96
C ILE A 626 -2.80 -75.84 -10.90
N GLY A 627 -3.93 -76.32 -10.37
CA GLY A 627 -5.10 -75.49 -10.04
C GLY A 627 -4.98 -74.63 -8.78
N TRP A 628 -3.86 -73.91 -8.57
CA TRP A 628 -3.66 -72.99 -7.42
C TRP A 628 -2.93 -71.68 -7.74
N GLY A 629 -2.45 -71.45 -8.97
CA GLY A 629 -1.76 -70.20 -9.34
C GLY A 629 -2.67 -69.05 -9.80
N VAL A 630 -3.83 -69.37 -10.38
CA VAL A 630 -4.66 -68.38 -11.12
C VAL A 630 -5.42 -67.44 -10.19
N THR A 631 -5.95 -67.94 -9.07
CA THR A 631 -6.72 -67.16 -8.09
C THR A 631 -5.92 -66.04 -7.44
N ALA A 632 -4.63 -66.27 -7.15
CA ALA A 632 -3.75 -65.25 -6.58
C ALA A 632 -3.49 -64.08 -7.56
N PHE A 633 -3.35 -64.39 -8.86
CA PHE A 633 -3.10 -63.37 -9.88
C PHE A 633 -4.33 -62.49 -10.14
N CYS A 634 -5.52 -63.10 -10.16
CA CYS A 634 -6.79 -62.35 -10.25
C CYS A 634 -7.04 -61.44 -9.04
N ALA A 635 -6.70 -61.89 -7.82
CA ALA A 635 -6.82 -61.05 -6.62
C ALA A 635 -5.90 -59.82 -6.66
N MET A 636 -4.63 -60.00 -7.08
CA MET A 636 -3.68 -58.90 -7.28
C MET A 636 -4.17 -57.89 -8.32
N ALA A 637 -4.69 -58.36 -9.45
CA ALA A 637 -5.27 -57.50 -10.49
C ALA A 637 -6.51 -56.73 -10.00
N GLY A 638 -7.38 -57.38 -9.23
CA GLY A 638 -8.56 -56.75 -8.62
C GLY A 638 -8.20 -55.60 -7.68
N CYS A 639 -7.23 -55.80 -6.79
CA CYS A 639 -6.73 -54.75 -5.89
C CYS A 639 -6.13 -53.56 -6.67
N TYR A 640 -5.39 -53.83 -7.77
CA TYR A 640 -4.83 -52.78 -8.62
C TYR A 640 -5.93 -51.96 -9.32
N CYS A 641 -6.98 -52.62 -9.83
CA CYS A 641 -8.14 -51.96 -10.42
C CYS A 641 -8.89 -51.10 -9.40
N LEU A 642 -9.12 -51.61 -8.18
CA LEU A 642 -9.78 -50.87 -7.10
C LEU A 642 -9.01 -49.61 -6.67
N TYR A 643 -7.67 -49.69 -6.59
CA TYR A 643 -6.83 -48.52 -6.31
C TYR A 643 -7.04 -47.41 -7.35
N PHE A 644 -6.93 -47.73 -8.63
CA PHE A 644 -7.18 -46.77 -9.73
C PHE A 644 -8.64 -46.28 -9.79
N TYR A 645 -9.62 -47.10 -9.42
CA TYR A 645 -11.03 -46.69 -9.36
C TYR A 645 -11.29 -45.71 -8.22
N GLY A 646 -10.67 -45.92 -7.05
CA GLY A 646 -10.67 -44.97 -5.94
C GLY A 646 -10.01 -43.64 -6.30
N SER A 647 -8.85 -43.67 -6.96
CA SER A 647 -8.20 -42.47 -7.52
C SER A 647 -9.10 -41.73 -8.52
N LYS A 648 -9.79 -42.46 -9.40
CA LYS A 648 -10.77 -41.88 -10.34
C LYS A 648 -11.99 -41.27 -9.63
N LEU A 649 -12.53 -41.86 -8.56
CA LEU A 649 -13.62 -41.25 -7.79
C LEU A 649 -13.20 -39.97 -7.07
N LEU A 650 -12.00 -39.95 -6.47
CA LEU A 650 -11.43 -38.73 -5.86
C LEU A 650 -11.23 -37.62 -6.91
N CYS A 651 -10.73 -37.98 -8.09
CA CYS A 651 -10.62 -37.06 -9.22
C CYS A 651 -12.00 -36.55 -9.68
N ARG A 652 -13.00 -37.43 -9.82
CA ARG A 652 -14.37 -37.07 -10.28
C ARG A 652 -15.10 -36.17 -9.27
N ARG A 653 -14.95 -36.42 -7.96
CA ARG A 653 -15.47 -35.53 -6.89
C ARG A 653 -14.77 -34.17 -6.87
N ARG A 654 -13.45 -34.11 -7.07
CA ARG A 654 -12.74 -32.82 -7.23
C ARG A 654 -13.18 -32.09 -8.50
N ARG A 655 -13.44 -32.81 -9.61
CA ARG A 655 -13.88 -32.23 -10.88
C ARG A 655 -15.31 -31.70 -10.83
N GLN A 656 -16.27 -32.38 -10.19
CA GLN A 656 -17.64 -31.85 -10.09
C GLN A 656 -17.73 -30.51 -9.34
N LYS A 657 -16.95 -30.33 -8.25
CA LYS A 657 -16.87 -29.04 -7.56
C LYS A 657 -16.15 -27.94 -8.38
N TYR A 658 -15.44 -28.30 -9.43
CA TYR A 658 -14.72 -27.35 -10.31
C TYR A 658 -15.58 -26.86 -11.49
N TYR A 659 -16.77 -27.44 -11.71
CA TYR A 659 -17.65 -27.09 -12.84
C TYR A 659 -18.99 -26.45 -12.42
N SER A 660 -19.43 -26.56 -11.16
CA SER A 660 -20.59 -25.80 -10.66
C SER A 660 -20.32 -24.30 -10.56
N ASP A 661 -19.09 -23.96 -10.16
CA ASP A 661 -18.74 -22.59 -9.75
C ASP A 661 -18.26 -21.72 -10.94
N ALA A 662 -18.22 -22.30 -12.15
CA ALA A 662 -17.75 -21.67 -13.38
C ALA A 662 -18.88 -21.20 -14.34
N SER A 663 -20.13 -21.60 -14.09
CA SER A 663 -21.29 -21.23 -14.92
C SER A 663 -22.28 -20.35 -14.15
N GLY A 664 -22.12 -19.03 -14.28
CA GLY A 664 -23.01 -18.03 -13.67
C GLY A 664 -24.37 -17.90 -14.36
N THR A 665 -25.19 -18.96 -14.32
CA THR A 665 -26.56 -18.97 -14.83
C THR A 665 -27.54 -19.40 -13.75
N VAL A 666 -28.41 -18.48 -13.32
CA VAL A 666 -29.47 -18.74 -12.34
C VAL A 666 -30.70 -19.29 -13.06
N GLU A 667 -31.09 -20.53 -12.74
CA GLU A 667 -32.47 -21.00 -12.95
C GLU A 667 -33.07 -21.52 -11.63
N LEU A 668 -34.35 -21.23 -11.43
CA LEU A 668 -35.11 -21.55 -10.23
C LEU A 668 -35.90 -22.83 -10.43
N SER A 669 -35.61 -23.87 -9.65
CA SER A 669 -36.58 -24.93 -9.36
C SER A 669 -36.39 -25.46 -7.94
N ALA A 670 -37.48 -25.55 -7.18
CA ALA A 670 -37.48 -26.04 -5.81
C ALA A 670 -38.13 -27.41 -5.71
N SER A 671 -37.52 -28.33 -4.96
CA SER A 671 -38.18 -29.52 -4.44
C SER A 671 -37.55 -29.95 -3.12
N SER A 672 -38.38 -30.17 -2.10
CA SER A 672 -37.97 -30.57 -0.76
C SER A 672 -37.71 -32.08 -0.65
N ALA A 673 -36.72 -32.45 0.16
CA ALA A 673 -36.65 -33.74 0.83
C ALA A 673 -35.86 -33.59 2.14
N ALA A 674 -36.42 -34.06 3.25
CA ALA A 674 -35.77 -34.09 4.56
C ALA A 674 -35.70 -35.52 5.09
N SER A 675 -34.61 -35.89 5.73
CA SER A 675 -34.50 -37.14 6.50
C SER A 675 -33.41 -37.01 7.57
N ASN A 676 -33.78 -37.29 8.82
CA ASN A 676 -32.87 -37.27 9.97
C ASN A 676 -31.91 -38.46 9.97
N GLY A 677 -30.78 -38.32 10.66
CA GLY A 677 -29.88 -39.42 11.02
C GLY A 677 -28.60 -38.89 11.65
N GLY A 678 -28.47 -38.97 12.97
CA GLY A 678 -27.31 -38.43 13.69
C GLY A 678 -26.88 -39.28 14.87
N TYR A 679 -25.58 -39.21 15.16
CA TYR A 679 -24.85 -39.57 16.39
C TYR A 679 -23.49 -38.83 16.21
N SER A 680 -23.10 -37.87 17.07
CA SER A 680 -22.25 -38.07 18.27
C SER A 680 -21.05 -39.03 18.07
N ASP A 681 -19.83 -38.71 18.53
CA ASP A 681 -19.46 -37.64 19.46
C ASP A 681 -17.99 -37.20 19.34
N VAL A 682 -17.66 -36.08 19.99
CA VAL A 682 -16.33 -35.67 20.53
C VAL A 682 -15.11 -35.77 19.58
N ASP A 683 -14.60 -34.62 19.14
CA ASP A 683 -13.47 -33.99 19.86
C ASP A 683 -13.44 -32.46 19.60
N ASN A 684 -12.99 -31.69 20.60
CA ASN A 684 -12.85 -30.23 20.53
C ASN A 684 -11.39 -29.83 20.37
N ASP A 685 -11.11 -28.86 19.51
CA ASP A 685 -10.10 -27.83 19.76
C ASP A 685 -10.31 -26.66 18.77
N VAL A 686 -11.07 -25.66 19.21
CA VAL A 686 -11.29 -24.39 18.50
C VAL A 686 -10.69 -23.27 19.34
N ALA A 687 -9.38 -23.06 19.21
CA ALA A 687 -8.72 -21.86 19.70
C ALA A 687 -8.97 -20.72 18.71
N SER A 688 -9.72 -19.71 19.15
CA SER A 688 -9.98 -18.49 18.37
C SER A 688 -8.90 -17.44 18.64
N GLU A 689 -7.81 -17.49 17.88
CA GLU A 689 -6.82 -16.41 17.80
C GLU A 689 -6.92 -15.77 16.41
N SER A 690 -7.43 -14.54 16.36
CA SER A 690 -7.48 -13.71 15.14
C SER A 690 -7.17 -12.26 15.49
N ASP A 691 -6.06 -12.05 16.20
CA ASP A 691 -5.57 -10.72 16.54
C ASP A 691 -5.06 -10.04 15.27
N GLY A 692 -5.61 -8.86 14.98
CA GLY A 692 -5.20 -8.05 13.83
C GLY A 692 -3.89 -7.33 14.13
N LEU A 693 -2.83 -7.66 13.41
CA LEU A 693 -1.54 -6.97 13.49
C LEU A 693 -1.58 -5.57 12.82
N PHE A 694 -2.34 -4.67 13.44
CA PHE A 694 -2.21 -3.21 13.34
C PHE A 694 -2.26 -2.66 14.77
N TYR A 695 -1.11 -2.72 15.45
CA TYR A 695 -0.98 -2.21 16.82
C TYR A 695 -0.82 -0.69 16.83
N GLY A 696 -1.86 -0.01 17.30
CA GLY A 696 -1.64 1.07 18.27
C GLY A 696 -1.38 0.47 19.64
N ASP A 697 -0.71 1.21 20.52
CA ASP A 697 -0.30 0.72 21.85
C ASP A 697 -1.51 0.43 22.77
N ASN A 698 -1.41 -0.64 23.56
CA ASN A 698 -2.34 -0.96 24.64
C ASN A 698 -1.54 -1.29 25.90
N GLU A 699 -1.83 -0.59 27.01
CA GLU A 699 -1.38 -0.98 28.35
C GLU A 699 -2.35 -2.01 28.95
N GLU A 700 -1.86 -2.85 29.86
CA GLU A 700 -2.67 -3.87 30.56
C GLU A 700 -3.60 -3.23 31.60
N PHE A 701 -4.86 -3.68 31.68
CA PHE A 701 -5.74 -3.42 32.82
C PHE A 701 -6.56 -4.65 33.23
N GLU A 702 -6.76 -4.80 34.53
CA GLU A 702 -7.30 -6.01 35.17
C GLU A 702 -8.81 -6.21 35.03
N ASP A 703 -9.25 -7.47 35.12
CA ASP A 703 -10.66 -7.88 35.19
C ASP A 703 -11.43 -7.19 36.33
N GLN A 704 -12.44 -6.37 35.99
CA GLN A 704 -13.54 -6.04 36.91
C GLN A 704 -14.90 -6.41 36.33
N LYS A 705 -15.59 -7.31 37.02
CA LYS A 705 -16.96 -7.72 36.73
C LYS A 705 -17.92 -6.57 37.06
N ILE A 706 -18.81 -6.23 36.12
CA ILE A 706 -19.95 -5.35 36.36
C ILE A 706 -21.22 -6.18 36.38
N ASP A 707 -22.06 -5.96 37.40
CA ASP A 707 -23.32 -6.66 37.65
C ASP A 707 -24.49 -6.01 36.86
N LEU A 708 -25.55 -6.77 36.58
CA LEU A 708 -26.68 -6.36 35.73
C LEU A 708 -28.02 -6.35 36.48
N SER A 709 -28.24 -5.32 37.30
CA SER A 709 -29.55 -4.89 37.84
C SER A 709 -29.46 -3.38 38.15
N ASP A 710 -30.38 -2.48 37.76
CA ASP A 710 -31.83 -2.42 38.03
C ASP A 710 -32.49 -1.30 37.14
N PRO A 711 -33.82 -1.28 36.87
CA PRO A 711 -34.42 -0.35 35.89
C PRO A 711 -35.37 0.72 36.47
N SER A 712 -35.09 2.00 36.19
CA SER A 712 -36.05 3.13 36.20
C SER A 712 -35.48 4.28 35.34
N PHE A 713 -36.23 5.19 34.71
CA PHE A 713 -37.57 5.74 34.95
C PHE A 713 -38.38 5.91 33.64
N GLY A 714 -39.72 5.93 33.74
CA GLY A 714 -40.58 6.74 32.85
C GLY A 714 -40.87 8.10 33.52
N GLY A 715 -41.47 9.11 32.87
CA GLY A 715 -42.11 9.16 31.55
C GLY A 715 -43.39 10.01 31.64
N SER A 716 -43.69 10.84 30.64
CA SER A 716 -44.93 11.61 30.55
C SER A 716 -45.20 12.11 29.13
N ASP A 717 -46.42 11.93 28.65
CA ASP A 717 -46.86 12.16 27.26
C ASP A 717 -47.51 13.54 27.03
N ASP A 718 -47.61 13.96 25.75
CA ASP A 718 -48.85 14.46 25.08
C ASP A 718 -48.54 14.86 23.61
N ASP A 719 -49.49 14.89 22.66
CA ASP A 719 -50.36 13.82 22.15
C ASP A 719 -50.67 14.09 20.65
N SER A 720 -51.11 13.05 19.92
CA SER A 720 -51.89 12.99 18.67
C SER A 720 -51.65 14.04 17.53
N THR A 721 -51.49 13.60 16.28
CA THR A 721 -52.61 12.97 15.54
C THR A 721 -52.19 12.12 14.33
N ARG A 722 -53.00 11.11 14.02
CA ARG A 722 -52.80 10.16 12.90
C ARG A 722 -53.46 10.65 11.59
N ARG A 723 -52.86 10.38 10.41
CA ARG A 723 -53.56 9.66 9.30
C ARG A 723 -52.70 9.25 8.07
N ARG A 724 -52.61 7.93 7.89
CA ARG A 724 -52.72 7.10 6.66
C ARG A 724 -52.05 7.50 5.33
N VAL A 725 -51.22 6.56 4.88
CA VAL A 725 -50.78 6.25 3.50
C VAL A 725 -51.91 6.18 2.45
N ARG A 726 -51.67 6.77 1.27
CA ARG A 726 -51.97 6.35 -0.13
C ARG A 726 -51.37 7.42 -1.08
N GLY A 727 -50.84 7.16 -2.26
CA GLY A 727 -50.57 5.89 -2.96
C GLY A 727 -51.05 5.91 -4.42
N LEU A 728 -50.11 5.83 -5.39
CA LEU A 728 -50.31 5.88 -6.86
C LEU A 728 -50.74 7.27 -7.38
N SER A 729 -50.44 7.67 -8.62
CA SER A 729 -49.84 6.94 -9.77
C SER A 729 -48.33 7.14 -9.94
#